data_AF-A0A6H9LRN5-F1
#
_entry.id   AF-A0A6H9LRN5-F1
#
_cell.length_a   1.000
_cell.length_b   1.000
_cell.length_c   1.000
_cell.angle_alpha   90.00
_cell.angle_beta   90.00
_cell.angle_gamma   90.00
#
_symmetry.space_group_name_H-M   'P 1'
#
loop_
_entity.id
_entity.type
_entity.pdbx_description
1 polymer ?
#
loop_
_entity_poly.entity_id
_entity_poly.type
_entity_poly.pdbx_seq_one_letter_code
_entity_poly.pdbx_strand_id
1 'polypeptide(L)'
;MTFTRLVSIVAFVCLVVFSTSLYGQSISLEGVSNTYNPNALLADGVSQHTFLLRMTNDATAQDGIDNGFRVYSPDGATWTNLTGDTLSFGWDVFFDLVFAIQYGSADGLGADTVGFGGAKLFAPGLPALFDNPVYEITIGPISTSDHLKTVVLDSSFYQPTGVWKWAGPTIFPTWDGPHSFKIIDPTQCTSGDTDGDLFPEDCDNCPGVNNPFQEDLDADGVGDLCDNCPSEPNVDQNDADSDGAGDVCDPCPNDPDDDIDNDGFCGDIDNCPAIANPAQLDADLDGLGDLCDDCPLDPDNDIDTDGICGDVDNCPTVANPTQTDTDLDGLGDPCDTCPFDADNDIDSDGVCGDIDNCPITPNPNQNDLDSDGLGDLCDDCTDSDNDGFGNPGFPNSTCQTDNCPDIANPGQEDADLDGIGDLCDACPNDPDNDIDGDGVCGDVDNCVTTANPNQNNADGDLFGDLCDNCPADANDNQLDGDSDGVGDICDNCPAVSNPNQDDLDSDGIGDLCDDCTDTDNDGFGNPGFPANTCQTDNCPDIANPGQDDADSDGLGDLCDACPNDADNDIDGDGVCGDIDNCVTTANPNQDNADGDLYGDLCDNCPTTVNDDQLDSDSDGFGDVCDNCPVISNPNQDDFDSDGIGDLCDDCTDSDDDGFGNPGFPLNTCQDDNCPDISNPAQLDADLDGFGDLCDICPNDADNDIDGDGVCGDVDNCPVDFNPGQEDADNDGIGNVCDGCCVGIRGNVNGDIDEDINIADLVWMVEYSFAGGPEPPCLTEFDLNADELYNIADIVYMVNYFFFGAAEPLPCF
;
A
#
# COMPACT_ATOMS: atom_id res chain seq x y z
N MET A 1 -29.76 -70.90 -48.65
CA MET A 1 -31.23 -71.07 -48.67
C MET A 1 -31.73 -70.60 -47.31
N THR A 2 -32.84 -69.83 -47.27
CA THR A 2 -33.69 -69.59 -46.08
C THR A 2 -33.03 -68.86 -44.87
N PHE A 3 -33.56 -67.70 -44.46
CA PHE A 3 -34.40 -67.49 -43.24
C PHE A 3 -33.76 -68.02 -41.95
N THR A 4 -33.54 -67.27 -40.85
CA THR A 4 -34.53 -66.61 -39.97
C THR A 4 -33.83 -65.83 -38.80
N ARG A 5 -34.46 -64.75 -38.29
CA ARG A 5 -34.42 -64.16 -36.90
C ARG A 5 -33.23 -63.32 -36.34
N LEU A 6 -33.49 -62.00 -36.29
CA LEU A 6 -33.57 -61.04 -35.13
C LEU A 6 -32.45 -60.91 -34.06
N VAL A 7 -31.89 -59.68 -34.00
CA VAL A 7 -31.46 -58.76 -32.88
C VAL A 7 -30.40 -57.83 -33.52
N SER A 8 -30.60 -56.54 -33.84
CA SER A 8 -30.71 -55.26 -33.08
C SER A 8 -29.64 -54.29 -33.67
N ILE A 9 -29.98 -53.12 -34.23
CA ILE A 9 -30.05 -51.74 -33.65
C ILE A 9 -28.66 -51.06 -33.57
N VAL A 10 -28.63 -49.71 -33.70
CA VAL A 10 -27.50 -48.72 -33.77
C VAL A 10 -27.18 -48.32 -35.23
N ALA A 11 -27.54 -47.17 -35.83
CA ALA A 11 -27.89 -45.80 -35.44
C ALA A 11 -26.78 -45.05 -34.67
N PHE A 12 -26.14 -44.04 -35.28
CA PHE A 12 -25.59 -42.81 -34.64
C PHE A 12 -25.05 -41.94 -35.80
N VAL A 13 -25.80 -40.91 -36.27
CA VAL A 13 -25.91 -39.53 -35.74
C VAL A 13 -24.64 -38.75 -36.03
N CYS A 14 -24.68 -37.97 -37.12
CA CYS A 14 -23.86 -36.78 -37.29
C CYS A 14 -24.65 -35.69 -36.57
N LEU A 15 -24.26 -35.40 -35.34
CA LEU A 15 -24.86 -34.39 -34.47
C LEU A 15 -24.39 -33.03 -35.00
N VAL A 16 -25.16 -32.43 -35.91
CA VAL A 16 -25.20 -30.97 -35.99
C VAL A 16 -25.86 -30.56 -34.69
N VAL A 17 -25.05 -30.13 -33.71
CA VAL A 17 -25.57 -29.46 -32.52
C VAL A 17 -26.24 -28.19 -33.02
N PHE A 18 -27.56 -28.27 -33.14
CA PHE A 18 -28.40 -27.11 -33.03
C PHE A 18 -28.18 -26.61 -31.61
N SER A 19 -27.35 -25.57 -31.44
CA SER A 19 -27.56 -24.69 -30.32
C SER A 19 -28.98 -24.15 -30.47
N THR A 20 -29.86 -24.56 -29.56
CA THR A 20 -31.10 -23.84 -29.32
C THR A 20 -30.73 -22.57 -28.56
N SER A 21 -30.06 -21.63 -29.22
CA SER A 21 -30.15 -20.26 -28.75
C SER A 21 -31.59 -19.80 -28.96
N LEU A 22 -32.14 -19.24 -27.90
CA LEU A 22 -33.30 -18.39 -27.96
C LEU A 22 -32.96 -17.25 -28.93
N TYR A 23 -33.57 -17.22 -30.11
CA TYR A 23 -33.38 -16.14 -31.07
C TYR A 23 -34.59 -15.21 -31.02
N GLY A 24 -34.35 -13.99 -30.56
CA GLY A 24 -35.33 -12.93 -30.36
C GLY A 24 -35.80 -12.29 -31.67
N GLN A 25 -36.98 -11.68 -31.57
CA GLN A 25 -37.60 -10.87 -32.61
C GLN A 25 -37.05 -9.44 -32.49
N SER A 26 -36.01 -9.05 -33.21
CA SER A 26 -35.53 -7.67 -33.04
C SER A 26 -36.34 -6.67 -33.86
N ILE A 27 -36.76 -5.59 -33.21
CA ILE A 27 -37.13 -4.35 -33.87
C ILE A 27 -35.95 -3.38 -33.75
N SER A 28 -35.80 -2.50 -34.74
CA SER A 28 -34.83 -1.41 -34.69
C SER A 28 -35.55 -0.08 -34.90
N LEU A 29 -35.05 0.97 -34.24
CA LEU A 29 -35.63 2.31 -34.18
C LEU A 29 -34.71 3.13 -35.06
N GLU A 30 -35.18 3.50 -36.23
CA GLU A 30 -34.43 4.37 -37.13
C GLU A 30 -34.40 5.82 -36.66
N GLY A 31 -35.35 6.20 -35.80
CA GLY A 31 -35.34 7.48 -35.12
C GLY A 31 -36.71 7.97 -34.66
N VAL A 32 -36.67 9.06 -33.88
CA VAL A 32 -37.83 9.81 -33.40
C VAL A 32 -37.84 11.22 -34.02
N SER A 33 -39.00 11.76 -34.41
CA SER A 33 -39.06 13.09 -35.07
C SER A 33 -38.71 14.26 -34.15
N ASN A 34 -37.93 15.21 -34.71
CA ASN A 34 -37.47 16.50 -34.16
C ASN A 34 -36.71 16.40 -32.82
N THR A 35 -35.37 16.58 -32.91
CA THR A 35 -34.37 16.52 -31.83
C THR A 35 -34.26 15.14 -31.19
N TYR A 36 -33.21 14.41 -31.58
CA TYR A 36 -33.01 12.99 -31.31
C TYR A 36 -32.48 12.81 -29.88
N ASN A 37 -33.27 12.18 -29.00
CA ASN A 37 -32.81 11.51 -27.79
C ASN A 37 -33.41 10.08 -27.84
N PRO A 38 -32.59 9.01 -27.83
CA PRO A 38 -33.04 7.62 -27.92
C PRO A 38 -33.84 7.16 -26.69
N ASN A 39 -33.72 7.88 -25.57
CA ASN A 39 -34.28 7.53 -24.28
C ASN A 39 -35.22 8.61 -23.72
N ALA A 40 -35.52 9.70 -24.47
CA ALA A 40 -36.40 10.77 -24.00
C ALA A 40 -37.38 11.36 -25.03
N LEU A 41 -38.56 11.77 -24.54
CA LEU A 41 -39.59 12.47 -25.30
C LEU A 41 -39.82 13.88 -24.76
N LEU A 42 -39.70 14.87 -25.65
CA LEU A 42 -39.92 16.28 -25.35
C LEU A 42 -41.40 16.60 -25.08
N ALA A 43 -41.77 16.89 -23.83
CA ALA A 43 -43.10 17.39 -23.50
C ALA A 43 -43.17 18.90 -23.66
N ASP A 44 -43.58 19.35 -24.84
CA ASP A 44 -43.88 20.77 -25.11
C ASP A 44 -45.40 21.04 -25.27
N GLY A 45 -46.23 20.00 -25.14
CA GLY A 45 -47.68 20.06 -25.27
C GLY A 45 -48.19 20.33 -26.70
N VAL A 46 -47.31 20.36 -27.71
CA VAL A 46 -47.63 20.75 -29.10
C VAL A 46 -47.09 19.77 -30.14
N SER A 47 -45.88 19.25 -29.91
CA SER A 47 -45.17 18.37 -30.83
C SER A 47 -45.73 16.95 -30.77
N GLN A 48 -45.70 16.28 -31.93
CA GLN A 48 -45.98 14.86 -32.02
C GLN A 48 -44.65 14.11 -32.07
N HIS A 49 -44.61 12.91 -31.48
CA HIS A 49 -43.42 12.07 -31.49
C HIS A 49 -43.63 10.93 -32.45
N THR A 50 -42.86 10.93 -33.53
CA THR A 50 -42.93 9.92 -34.57
C THR A 50 -41.75 8.97 -34.49
N PHE A 51 -42.00 7.71 -34.15
CA PHE A 51 -41.05 6.61 -34.12
C PHE A 51 -41.02 5.92 -35.48
N LEU A 52 -39.84 5.82 -36.07
CA LEU A 52 -39.60 5.06 -37.29
C LEU A 52 -39.04 3.70 -36.90
N LEU A 53 -39.84 2.66 -37.09
CA LEU A 53 -39.49 1.30 -36.71
C LEU A 53 -39.20 0.45 -37.94
N ARG A 54 -38.10 -0.28 -37.91
CA ARG A 54 -37.74 -1.31 -38.87
C ARG A 54 -37.96 -2.67 -38.25
N MET A 55 -38.72 -3.49 -38.96
CA MET A 55 -38.83 -4.90 -38.63
C MET A 55 -37.95 -5.70 -39.57
N THR A 56 -37.08 -6.54 -39.02
CA THR A 56 -36.28 -7.49 -39.80
C THR A 56 -37.06 -8.79 -39.94
N ASN A 57 -37.20 -9.28 -41.18
CA ASN A 57 -37.92 -10.50 -41.52
C ASN A 57 -36.96 -11.43 -42.28
N ASP A 58 -36.92 -12.71 -41.91
CA ASP A 58 -35.92 -13.67 -42.40
C ASP A 58 -36.51 -15.00 -42.94
N ALA A 59 -37.82 -15.11 -43.22
CA ALA A 59 -38.44 -16.37 -43.68
C ALA A 59 -39.24 -16.29 -45.01
N THR A 60 -39.26 -17.41 -45.76
CA THR A 60 -39.83 -17.52 -47.14
C THR A 60 -41.22 -18.19 -47.26
N ALA A 61 -41.95 -18.43 -46.16
CA ALA A 61 -43.28 -19.08 -46.22
C ALA A 61 -44.34 -18.39 -45.36
N GLN A 62 -45.58 -18.41 -45.86
CA GLN A 62 -46.69 -17.56 -45.47
C GLN A 62 -47.78 -18.33 -44.72
N ASP A 63 -48.13 -17.87 -43.52
CA ASP A 63 -49.52 -17.70 -43.10
C ASP A 63 -49.55 -16.92 -41.76
N GLY A 64 -50.24 -15.78 -41.74
CA GLY A 64 -50.55 -14.99 -40.53
C GLY A 64 -49.47 -13.99 -40.11
N ILE A 65 -49.81 -12.70 -40.12
CA ILE A 65 -49.00 -11.62 -39.55
C ILE A 65 -49.87 -11.01 -38.44
N ASP A 66 -49.83 -11.57 -37.23
CA ASP A 66 -50.49 -10.99 -36.05
C ASP A 66 -49.39 -10.61 -35.05
N ASN A 67 -48.66 -9.53 -35.35
CA ASN A 67 -47.64 -8.95 -34.46
C ASN A 67 -48.07 -7.53 -34.08
N GLY A 68 -47.53 -6.95 -33.02
CA GLY A 68 -47.87 -5.59 -32.60
C GLY A 68 -47.00 -5.11 -31.45
N PHE A 69 -47.23 -3.88 -31.02
CA PHE A 69 -46.56 -3.27 -29.87
C PHE A 69 -47.60 -2.78 -28.88
N ARG A 70 -47.21 -2.75 -27.62
CA ARG A 70 -47.94 -2.06 -26.56
C ARG A 70 -47.22 -0.76 -26.25
N VAL A 71 -47.92 0.35 -26.36
CA VAL A 71 -47.47 1.65 -25.86
C VAL A 71 -48.17 1.93 -24.55
N TYR A 72 -47.42 2.06 -23.46
CA TYR A 72 -47.99 2.32 -22.15
C TYR A 72 -47.10 3.23 -21.33
N SER A 73 -47.62 3.73 -20.21
CA SER A 73 -46.81 4.46 -19.25
C SER A 73 -47.04 3.85 -17.86
N PRO A 74 -45.98 3.36 -17.19
CA PRO A 74 -46.10 2.74 -15.87
C PRO A 74 -46.51 3.74 -14.78
N ASP A 75 -46.16 5.02 -14.95
CA ASP A 75 -46.39 6.14 -14.03
C ASP A 75 -47.50 7.10 -14.50
N GLY A 76 -48.26 6.72 -15.53
CA GLY A 76 -49.52 7.36 -15.91
C GLY A 76 -49.35 8.68 -16.67
N ALA A 77 -48.36 8.77 -17.56
CA ALA A 77 -48.28 9.80 -18.58
C ALA A 77 -49.48 9.75 -19.53
N THR A 78 -49.83 10.89 -20.12
CA THR A 78 -50.99 11.04 -20.99
C THR A 78 -50.61 11.62 -22.35
N TRP A 79 -51.17 11.04 -23.41
CA TRP A 79 -51.06 11.54 -24.78
C TRP A 79 -52.44 11.60 -25.43
N THR A 80 -52.58 12.48 -26.44
CA THR A 80 -53.90 12.82 -27.01
C THR A 80 -54.37 11.87 -28.12
N ASN A 81 -53.46 11.18 -28.80
CA ASN A 81 -53.77 10.13 -29.76
C ASN A 81 -52.55 9.20 -29.98
N LEU A 82 -52.79 8.01 -30.51
CA LEU A 82 -51.76 7.09 -31.01
C LEU A 82 -52.15 6.65 -32.42
N THR A 83 -51.22 6.77 -33.37
CA THR A 83 -51.45 6.40 -34.77
C THR A 83 -50.26 5.59 -35.30
N GLY A 84 -50.51 4.67 -36.23
CA GLY A 84 -49.46 3.92 -36.93
C GLY A 84 -49.73 3.90 -38.44
N ASP A 85 -48.71 4.10 -39.26
CA ASP A 85 -48.77 4.08 -40.72
C ASP A 85 -47.54 3.37 -41.33
N THR A 86 -47.64 2.94 -42.59
CA THR A 86 -46.51 2.34 -43.33
C THR A 86 -45.99 3.32 -44.38
N LEU A 87 -44.69 3.58 -44.42
CA LEU A 87 -44.10 4.60 -45.30
C LEU A 87 -43.81 4.13 -46.74
N SER A 88 -44.03 2.86 -47.07
CA SER A 88 -43.63 2.28 -48.36
C SER A 88 -44.76 2.22 -49.41
N PHE A 89 -44.62 3.02 -50.48
CA PHE A 89 -45.54 3.03 -51.63
C PHE A 89 -45.51 1.71 -52.43
N GLY A 90 -46.66 1.05 -52.59
CA GLY A 90 -46.89 0.06 -53.66
C GLY A 90 -47.53 -1.28 -53.27
N TRP A 91 -47.86 -1.50 -52.00
CA TRP A 91 -48.20 -2.83 -51.48
C TRP A 91 -49.68 -3.05 -51.11
N ASP A 92 -50.56 -2.07 -51.35
CA ASP A 92 -52.04 -2.09 -51.18
C ASP A 92 -52.77 -3.25 -51.88
N VAL A 93 -52.06 -4.07 -52.67
CA VAL A 93 -52.61 -5.20 -53.44
C VAL A 93 -52.30 -6.58 -52.85
N PHE A 94 -51.48 -6.67 -51.80
CA PHE A 94 -51.15 -7.93 -51.13
C PHE A 94 -51.88 -8.13 -49.80
N PHE A 95 -52.35 -7.04 -49.18
CA PHE A 95 -52.99 -7.03 -47.87
C PHE A 95 -54.10 -5.96 -47.85
N ASP A 96 -55.22 -6.23 -47.17
CA ASP A 96 -56.15 -5.19 -46.71
C ASP A 96 -55.74 -4.89 -45.27
N LEU A 97 -54.81 -3.94 -45.07
CA LEU A 97 -54.32 -3.57 -43.74
C LEU A 97 -55.45 -2.86 -42.99
N VAL A 98 -56.20 -3.62 -42.20
CA VAL A 98 -57.08 -3.05 -41.20
C VAL A 98 -56.23 -2.83 -39.95
N PHE A 99 -55.83 -1.59 -39.70
CA PHE A 99 -55.34 -1.18 -38.39
C PHE A 99 -56.47 -1.37 -37.39
N ALA A 100 -56.43 -2.44 -36.62
CA ALA A 100 -57.30 -2.58 -35.46
C ALA A 100 -56.70 -1.74 -34.34
N ILE A 101 -56.98 -0.43 -34.32
CA ILE A 101 -57.03 0.30 -33.05
C ILE A 101 -58.20 -0.36 -32.29
N GLN A 102 -57.92 -1.37 -31.48
CA GLN A 102 -58.94 -1.95 -30.63
C GLN A 102 -59.27 -0.90 -29.58
N TYR A 103 -60.29 -0.08 -29.85
CA TYR A 103 -60.79 0.94 -28.95
C TYR A 103 -61.12 0.35 -27.57
N GLY A 104 -60.20 0.56 -26.65
CA GLY A 104 -60.35 0.61 -25.20
C GLY A 104 -59.02 1.14 -24.68
N SER A 105 -58.87 2.38 -24.22
CA SER A 105 -59.84 3.25 -23.53
C SER A 105 -60.16 4.54 -24.28
N ALA A 106 -61.27 5.17 -23.92
CA ALA A 106 -61.63 6.51 -24.35
C ALA A 106 -61.46 7.51 -23.17
N ASP A 107 -60.66 7.19 -22.15
CA ASP A 107 -60.78 7.82 -20.83
C ASP A 107 -59.64 7.50 -19.83
N GLY A 108 -58.37 7.54 -20.24
CA GLY A 108 -57.24 7.64 -19.31
C GLY A 108 -56.92 6.40 -18.46
N LEU A 109 -55.65 6.32 -18.04
CA LEU A 109 -55.05 5.21 -17.29
C LEU A 109 -55.25 3.84 -17.97
N GLY A 110 -54.51 3.59 -19.05
CA GLY A 110 -54.48 2.29 -19.70
C GLY A 110 -53.52 2.25 -20.87
N ALA A 111 -52.93 1.09 -21.10
CA ALA A 111 -52.05 0.84 -22.24
C ALA A 111 -52.81 0.89 -23.57
N ASP A 112 -52.19 1.51 -24.57
CA ASP A 112 -52.68 1.51 -25.95
C ASP A 112 -51.89 0.46 -26.76
N THR A 113 -52.58 -0.34 -27.57
CA THR A 113 -51.94 -1.39 -28.36
C THR A 113 -52.01 -1.06 -29.85
N VAL A 114 -50.86 -1.08 -30.53
CA VAL A 114 -50.74 -0.95 -31.98
C VAL A 114 -50.52 -2.34 -32.57
N GLY A 115 -51.58 -2.96 -33.07
CA GLY A 115 -51.51 -4.27 -33.72
C GLY A 115 -51.45 -4.18 -35.24
N PHE A 116 -50.62 -5.01 -35.87
CA PHE A 116 -50.65 -5.28 -37.31
C PHE A 116 -51.72 -6.35 -37.58
N GLY A 117 -52.82 -5.98 -38.24
CA GLY A 117 -53.94 -6.89 -38.50
C GLY A 117 -53.65 -7.87 -39.64
N GLY A 118 -53.77 -9.18 -39.37
CA GLY A 118 -53.50 -10.25 -40.31
C GLY A 118 -54.30 -10.19 -41.62
N ALA A 119 -53.58 -10.09 -42.73
CA ALA A 119 -54.10 -10.32 -44.07
C ALA A 119 -53.52 -11.61 -44.66
N LYS A 120 -54.39 -12.41 -45.28
CA LYS A 120 -54.03 -13.71 -45.86
C LYS A 120 -53.38 -13.52 -47.22
N LEU A 121 -52.15 -13.97 -47.38
CA LEU A 121 -51.43 -13.93 -48.65
C LEU A 121 -52.14 -14.82 -49.71
N PHE A 122 -52.34 -14.27 -50.91
CA PHE A 122 -52.97 -14.98 -52.03
C PHE A 122 -51.98 -15.77 -52.92
N ALA A 123 -50.67 -15.74 -52.64
CA ALA A 123 -49.64 -16.45 -53.43
C ALA A 123 -48.37 -16.70 -52.61
N PRO A 124 -47.72 -17.88 -52.72
CA PRO A 124 -46.60 -18.31 -51.88
C PRO A 124 -45.34 -17.43 -52.07
N GLY A 125 -44.86 -16.86 -50.96
CA GLY A 125 -43.65 -16.03 -50.88
C GLY A 125 -43.94 -14.52 -50.82
N LEU A 126 -43.33 -13.84 -49.84
CA LEU A 126 -43.25 -12.38 -49.82
C LEU A 126 -42.36 -11.89 -51.00
N PRO A 127 -42.62 -10.70 -51.58
CA PRO A 127 -41.79 -10.15 -52.65
C PRO A 127 -40.33 -9.94 -52.20
N ALA A 128 -39.35 -10.11 -53.09
CA ALA A 128 -37.90 -9.96 -52.83
C ALA A 128 -37.41 -8.53 -52.47
N LEU A 129 -38.32 -7.64 -52.10
CA LEU A 129 -38.07 -6.27 -51.63
C LEU A 129 -38.81 -6.00 -50.30
N PHE A 130 -39.26 -7.06 -49.62
CA PHE A 130 -39.99 -7.02 -48.35
C PHE A 130 -39.04 -7.17 -47.14
N ASP A 131 -37.74 -7.02 -47.37
CA ASP A 131 -36.76 -7.01 -46.29
C ASP A 131 -36.70 -5.58 -45.76
N ASN A 132 -37.02 -5.40 -44.47
CA ASN A 132 -36.86 -4.16 -43.73
C ASN A 132 -37.91 -3.04 -43.97
N PRO A 133 -39.23 -3.33 -43.89
CA PRO A 133 -40.27 -2.29 -43.97
C PRO A 133 -40.17 -1.30 -42.81
N VAL A 134 -40.32 -0.01 -43.14
CA VAL A 134 -40.36 1.09 -42.17
C VAL A 134 -41.80 1.39 -41.80
N TYR A 135 -42.07 1.31 -40.51
CA TYR A 135 -43.33 1.68 -39.88
C TYR A 135 -43.17 3.00 -39.17
N GLU A 136 -44.17 3.85 -39.28
CA GLU A 136 -44.24 5.13 -38.60
C GLU A 136 -45.28 5.00 -37.48
N ILE A 137 -44.86 5.07 -36.22
CA ILE A 137 -45.75 5.20 -35.08
C ILE A 137 -45.70 6.64 -34.61
N THR A 138 -46.84 7.32 -34.56
CA THR A 138 -46.93 8.69 -34.04
C THR A 138 -47.76 8.72 -32.77
N ILE A 139 -47.12 9.15 -31.69
CA ILE A 139 -47.75 9.53 -30.42
C ILE A 139 -48.12 11.01 -30.49
N GLY A 140 -49.35 11.33 -30.11
CA GLY A 140 -49.87 12.68 -30.02
C GLY A 140 -49.13 13.53 -29.00
N PRO A 141 -49.40 14.84 -28.95
CA PRO A 141 -48.72 15.70 -27.98
C PRO A 141 -48.83 15.18 -26.55
N ILE A 142 -47.67 15.11 -25.90
CA ILE A 142 -47.48 14.72 -24.51
C ILE A 142 -47.59 15.99 -23.64
N SER A 143 -48.31 15.89 -22.52
CA SER A 143 -48.52 17.03 -21.63
C SER A 143 -47.23 17.42 -20.91
N THR A 144 -46.95 18.72 -20.79
CA THR A 144 -45.87 19.24 -19.93
C THR A 144 -46.01 18.81 -18.46
N SER A 145 -47.24 18.48 -18.02
CA SER A 145 -47.50 17.92 -16.69
C SER A 145 -47.02 16.47 -16.51
N ASP A 146 -46.53 15.83 -17.56
CA ASP A 146 -46.03 14.46 -17.54
C ASP A 146 -44.49 14.41 -17.51
N HIS A 147 -43.82 15.51 -17.16
CA HIS A 147 -42.37 15.55 -16.94
C HIS A 147 -41.91 14.46 -15.96
N LEU A 148 -40.77 13.84 -16.27
CA LEU A 148 -40.10 12.70 -15.62
C LEU A 148 -40.89 11.39 -15.65
N LYS A 149 -42.07 11.37 -16.27
CA LYS A 149 -42.82 10.13 -16.47
C LYS A 149 -42.27 9.33 -17.64
N THR A 150 -42.52 8.02 -17.65
CA THR A 150 -42.00 7.09 -18.64
C THR A 150 -43.07 6.68 -19.64
N VAL A 151 -42.71 6.64 -20.93
CA VAL A 151 -43.47 6.01 -22.01
C VAL A 151 -42.71 4.77 -22.45
N VAL A 152 -43.38 3.63 -22.51
CA VAL A 152 -42.77 2.33 -22.87
C VAL A 152 -43.37 1.83 -24.17
N LEU A 153 -42.50 1.46 -25.11
CA LEU A 153 -42.83 0.74 -26.34
C LEU A 153 -42.41 -0.72 -26.15
N ASP A 154 -43.37 -1.61 -25.95
CA ASP A 154 -43.15 -3.02 -25.62
C ASP A 154 -43.57 -3.94 -26.76
N SER A 155 -42.58 -4.58 -27.38
CA SER A 155 -42.78 -5.58 -28.44
C SER A 155 -43.12 -6.98 -27.91
N SER A 156 -42.79 -7.28 -26.66
CA SER A 156 -42.97 -8.60 -26.05
C SER A 156 -44.44 -8.93 -25.75
N PHE A 157 -45.28 -7.90 -25.62
CA PHE A 157 -46.70 -8.03 -25.32
C PHE A 157 -47.48 -8.88 -26.35
N TYR A 158 -47.02 -8.91 -27.61
CA TYR A 158 -47.59 -9.77 -28.65
C TYR A 158 -46.72 -11.01 -28.89
N GLN A 159 -47.19 -12.17 -28.45
CA GLN A 159 -46.53 -13.46 -28.72
C GLN A 159 -46.84 -13.91 -30.16
N PRO A 160 -45.86 -14.07 -31.06
CA PRO A 160 -46.10 -14.51 -32.43
C PRO A 160 -46.60 -15.96 -32.45
N THR A 161 -47.45 -16.29 -33.43
CA THR A 161 -47.93 -17.68 -33.64
C THR A 161 -47.04 -18.49 -34.60
N GLY A 162 -45.76 -18.13 -34.79
CA GLY A 162 -44.85 -18.76 -35.77
C GLY A 162 -43.33 -18.52 -35.52
N VAL A 163 -42.46 -19.14 -36.35
CA VAL A 163 -40.99 -19.22 -36.19
C VAL A 163 -40.24 -18.39 -37.27
N TRP A 164 -39.23 -17.59 -36.86
CA TRP A 164 -38.35 -16.72 -37.68
C TRP A 164 -36.84 -16.97 -37.34
N LYS A 165 -35.86 -16.91 -38.28
CA LYS A 165 -34.36 -16.99 -38.08
C LYS A 165 -33.45 -16.36 -39.22
N TRP A 166 -32.37 -15.65 -38.83
CA TRP A 166 -31.63 -14.47 -39.38
C TRP A 166 -30.47 -14.56 -40.44
N ALA A 167 -30.03 -13.39 -40.99
CA ALA A 167 -28.62 -12.97 -41.27
C ALA A 167 -28.44 -11.41 -41.47
N GLY A 168 -27.51 -10.73 -40.76
CA GLY A 168 -27.35 -9.24 -40.62
C GLY A 168 -26.36 -8.50 -41.57
N PRO A 169 -25.77 -7.30 -41.26
CA PRO A 169 -26.04 -6.25 -40.24
C PRO A 169 -26.22 -4.78 -40.79
N THR A 170 -26.76 -3.81 -40.01
CA THR A 170 -26.39 -2.35 -40.03
C THR A 170 -27.03 -1.42 -38.94
N ILE A 171 -26.15 -0.67 -38.23
CA ILE A 171 -26.10 0.76 -37.73
C ILE A 171 -26.93 1.24 -36.49
N PHE A 172 -27.86 0.52 -35.88
CA PHE A 172 -28.50 0.95 -34.60
C PHE A 172 -28.77 -0.25 -33.68
N PRO A 173 -28.89 -0.07 -32.34
CA PRO A 173 -29.15 -1.17 -31.42
C PRO A 173 -30.48 -1.87 -31.77
N THR A 174 -30.42 -3.20 -31.76
CA THR A 174 -31.57 -4.10 -31.95
C THR A 174 -32.19 -4.40 -30.59
N TRP A 175 -33.49 -4.20 -30.40
CA TRP A 175 -34.16 -4.58 -29.15
C TRP A 175 -35.32 -5.57 -29.40
N ASP A 176 -35.58 -6.40 -28.39
CA ASP A 176 -36.78 -7.23 -28.25
C ASP A 176 -37.26 -7.14 -26.80
N GLY A 177 -38.42 -6.53 -26.55
CA GLY A 177 -38.88 -6.23 -25.19
C GLY A 177 -39.49 -4.84 -25.01
N PRO A 178 -39.73 -4.42 -23.76
CA PRO A 178 -40.06 -3.05 -23.40
C PRO A 178 -38.87 -2.11 -23.60
N HIS A 179 -39.03 -1.06 -24.41
CA HIS A 179 -38.10 0.07 -24.49
C HIS A 179 -38.72 1.30 -23.85
N SER A 180 -38.03 1.92 -22.91
CA SER A 180 -38.53 3.04 -22.11
C SER A 180 -38.02 4.38 -22.64
N PHE A 181 -38.87 5.41 -22.57
CA PHE A 181 -38.52 6.78 -22.89
C PHE A 181 -38.99 7.70 -21.75
N LYS A 182 -38.08 8.47 -21.15
CA LYS A 182 -38.39 9.51 -20.15
C LYS A 182 -38.98 10.76 -20.79
N ILE A 183 -40.02 11.31 -20.22
CA ILE A 183 -40.62 12.56 -20.70
C ILE A 183 -39.89 13.75 -20.08
N ILE A 184 -39.26 14.58 -20.91
CA ILE A 184 -38.54 15.77 -20.45
C ILE A 184 -39.31 17.02 -20.87
N ASP A 185 -39.65 17.87 -19.89
CA ASP A 185 -40.12 19.23 -20.12
C ASP A 185 -38.94 20.17 -19.82
N PRO A 186 -38.29 20.75 -20.84
CA PRO A 186 -37.16 21.65 -20.66
C PRO A 186 -37.48 22.91 -19.85
N THR A 187 -38.76 23.21 -19.62
CA THR A 187 -39.19 24.34 -18.79
C THR A 187 -39.35 23.97 -17.31
N GLN A 188 -39.19 22.70 -16.96
CA GLN A 188 -39.22 22.18 -15.59
C GLN A 188 -37.84 21.76 -15.06
N CYS A 189 -36.84 21.52 -15.94
CA CYS A 189 -35.43 21.44 -15.55
C CYS A 189 -34.94 22.87 -15.23
N THR A 190 -34.51 23.14 -14.00
CA THR A 190 -34.23 24.52 -13.54
C THR A 190 -32.77 24.79 -13.16
N SER A 191 -31.96 23.74 -13.05
CA SER A 191 -30.52 23.84 -12.88
C SER A 191 -29.81 24.47 -14.09
N GLY A 192 -28.53 24.81 -13.92
CA GLY A 192 -27.66 25.20 -15.03
C GLY A 192 -27.38 24.00 -15.94
N ASP A 193 -26.74 24.27 -17.08
CA ASP A 193 -26.19 23.27 -17.99
C ASP A 193 -24.68 23.54 -17.99
N THR A 194 -23.96 22.79 -17.16
CA THR A 194 -22.55 23.06 -16.81
C THR A 194 -21.61 22.63 -17.93
N ASP A 195 -21.90 21.50 -18.54
CA ASP A 195 -21.07 20.85 -19.57
C ASP A 195 -21.45 21.27 -21.01
N GLY A 196 -22.56 21.99 -21.18
CA GLY A 196 -23.01 22.61 -22.42
C GLY A 196 -23.67 21.64 -23.40
N ASP A 197 -24.18 20.51 -22.94
CA ASP A 197 -24.71 19.43 -23.77
C ASP A 197 -26.21 19.59 -24.14
N LEU A 198 -26.85 20.62 -23.57
CA LEU A 198 -28.27 21.00 -23.68
C LEU A 198 -29.23 20.29 -22.71
N PHE A 199 -28.73 19.51 -21.77
CA PHE A 199 -29.45 18.96 -20.62
C PHE A 199 -29.01 19.67 -19.33
N PRO A 200 -29.94 20.32 -18.62
CA PRO A 200 -29.62 20.88 -17.30
C PRO A 200 -29.42 19.76 -16.27
N GLU A 201 -28.54 19.95 -15.29
CA GLU A 201 -28.09 18.92 -14.31
C GLU A 201 -29.21 18.05 -13.69
N ASP A 202 -30.42 18.60 -13.50
CA ASP A 202 -31.53 17.89 -12.85
C ASP A 202 -32.17 16.83 -13.78
N CYS A 203 -31.74 16.82 -15.04
CA CYS A 203 -32.28 16.07 -16.17
C CYS A 203 -31.16 15.46 -17.02
N ASP A 204 -29.93 15.47 -16.53
CA ASP A 204 -28.71 15.03 -17.20
C ASP A 204 -28.15 13.79 -16.48
N ASN A 205 -27.95 12.68 -17.20
CA ASN A 205 -27.35 11.46 -16.65
C ASN A 205 -25.82 11.49 -16.64
N CYS A 206 -25.18 12.53 -17.20
CA CYS A 206 -23.78 12.86 -16.97
C CYS A 206 -23.58 14.37 -16.75
N PRO A 207 -23.98 14.92 -15.59
CA PRO A 207 -24.00 16.38 -15.36
C PRO A 207 -22.66 17.11 -15.59
N GLY A 208 -21.54 16.39 -15.46
CA GLY A 208 -20.18 16.90 -15.69
C GLY A 208 -19.57 16.60 -17.06
N VAL A 209 -20.18 15.75 -17.88
CA VAL A 209 -19.57 15.19 -19.10
C VAL A 209 -20.52 15.33 -20.27
N ASN A 210 -20.13 16.18 -21.25
CA ASN A 210 -20.94 16.48 -22.43
C ASN A 210 -21.39 15.22 -23.17
N ASN A 211 -22.62 14.79 -22.91
CA ASN A 211 -23.24 13.61 -23.50
C ASN A 211 -24.62 13.97 -24.08
N PRO A 212 -24.70 14.76 -25.18
CA PRO A 212 -25.97 15.28 -25.72
C PRO A 212 -27.00 14.24 -26.14
N PHE A 213 -26.60 12.96 -26.16
CA PHE A 213 -27.42 11.82 -26.53
C PHE A 213 -27.94 11.03 -25.32
N GLN A 214 -27.39 11.25 -24.12
CA GLN A 214 -27.85 10.65 -22.86
C GLN A 214 -28.00 9.12 -23.00
N GLU A 215 -26.96 8.50 -23.58
CA GLU A 215 -26.84 7.05 -23.69
C GLU A 215 -26.58 6.47 -22.29
N ASP A 216 -27.19 5.33 -22.02
CA ASP A 216 -27.27 4.64 -20.73
C ASP A 216 -27.74 3.22 -21.09
N LEU A 217 -26.76 2.33 -21.28
CA LEU A 217 -26.94 1.01 -21.87
C LEU A 217 -27.59 0.04 -20.90
N ASP A 218 -27.27 0.14 -19.61
CA ASP A 218 -27.71 -0.77 -18.55
C ASP A 218 -28.88 -0.22 -17.71
N ALA A 219 -29.24 1.05 -17.93
CA ALA A 219 -30.41 1.74 -17.40
C ALA A 219 -30.38 1.99 -15.89
N ASP A 220 -29.20 2.19 -15.32
CA ASP A 220 -28.99 2.44 -13.90
C ASP A 220 -29.21 3.93 -13.51
N GLY A 221 -29.10 4.84 -14.49
CA GLY A 221 -29.31 6.27 -14.35
C GLY A 221 -28.06 7.13 -14.49
N VAL A 222 -26.89 6.52 -14.63
CA VAL A 222 -25.63 7.15 -15.05
C VAL A 222 -25.46 6.92 -16.56
N GLY A 223 -24.80 7.84 -17.26
CA GLY A 223 -24.64 7.72 -18.72
C GLY A 223 -23.34 7.05 -19.13
N ASP A 224 -23.36 6.26 -20.21
CA ASP A 224 -22.21 5.49 -20.75
C ASP A 224 -20.88 6.27 -20.87
N LEU A 225 -20.93 7.61 -20.95
CA LEU A 225 -19.74 8.47 -21.06
C LEU A 225 -19.11 8.87 -19.71
N CYS A 226 -19.86 8.75 -18.62
CA CYS A 226 -19.42 9.01 -17.26
C CYS A 226 -19.55 7.78 -16.34
N ASP A 227 -19.95 6.65 -16.92
CA ASP A 227 -20.12 5.37 -16.26
C ASP A 227 -18.81 4.55 -16.37
N ASN A 228 -18.29 4.09 -15.22
CA ASN A 228 -17.12 3.21 -15.11
C ASN A 228 -17.45 1.72 -15.31
N CYS A 229 -18.74 1.35 -15.36
CA CYS A 229 -19.21 0.04 -15.81
C CYS A 229 -20.37 0.14 -16.83
N PRO A 230 -20.11 0.60 -18.08
CA PRO A 230 -21.16 0.89 -19.09
C PRO A 230 -22.07 -0.25 -19.54
N SER A 231 -21.92 -1.45 -18.98
CA SER A 231 -22.75 -2.60 -19.29
C SER A 231 -23.34 -3.29 -18.06
N GLU A 232 -22.94 -2.90 -16.85
CA GLU A 232 -23.34 -3.53 -15.60
C GLU A 232 -23.75 -2.45 -14.58
N PRO A 233 -25.04 -2.39 -14.17
CA PRO A 233 -25.59 -1.29 -13.37
C PRO A 233 -24.84 -1.01 -12.05
N ASN A 234 -24.29 0.19 -11.89
CA ASN A 234 -23.60 0.63 -10.66
C ASN A 234 -23.75 2.14 -10.38
N VAL A 235 -24.95 2.55 -9.98
CA VAL A 235 -25.36 3.96 -9.80
C VAL A 235 -24.44 4.82 -8.91
N ASP A 236 -23.70 4.19 -7.98
CA ASP A 236 -22.74 4.85 -7.10
C ASP A 236 -21.38 5.12 -7.75
N GLN A 237 -21.06 4.40 -8.83
CA GLN A 237 -19.80 4.46 -9.58
C GLN A 237 -18.57 4.26 -8.68
N ASN A 238 -18.66 3.35 -7.70
CA ASN A 238 -17.50 2.99 -6.90
C ASN A 238 -16.41 2.37 -7.79
N ASP A 239 -15.17 2.67 -7.44
CA ASP A 239 -13.93 2.35 -8.13
C ASP A 239 -12.84 2.45 -7.05
N ALA A 240 -12.71 1.37 -6.28
CA ALA A 240 -11.96 1.36 -5.03
C ALA A 240 -10.45 1.55 -5.25
N ASP A 241 -9.91 1.06 -6.36
CA ASP A 241 -8.49 1.23 -6.72
C ASP A 241 -8.20 2.39 -7.69
N SER A 242 -9.24 3.03 -8.24
CA SER A 242 -9.16 4.17 -9.15
C SER A 242 -8.48 3.86 -10.50
N ASP A 243 -8.57 2.63 -10.99
CA ASP A 243 -8.04 2.22 -12.30
C ASP A 243 -8.95 2.67 -13.48
N GLY A 244 -10.21 2.97 -13.18
CA GLY A 244 -11.23 3.48 -14.09
C GLY A 244 -12.24 2.44 -14.60
N ALA A 245 -12.11 1.17 -14.22
CA ALA A 245 -13.20 0.22 -14.12
C ALA A 245 -13.92 0.44 -12.78
N GLY A 246 -15.23 0.20 -12.73
CA GLY A 246 -15.93 0.21 -11.44
C GLY A 246 -15.91 -1.17 -10.79
N ASP A 247 -16.03 -1.23 -9.47
CA ASP A 247 -15.93 -2.47 -8.68
C ASP A 247 -16.82 -3.61 -9.22
N VAL A 248 -17.96 -3.27 -9.82
CA VAL A 248 -18.94 -4.23 -10.36
C VAL A 248 -18.46 -4.91 -11.65
N CYS A 249 -17.56 -4.29 -12.42
CA CYS A 249 -17.05 -4.79 -13.69
C CYS A 249 -15.52 -4.95 -13.70
N ASP A 250 -14.87 -4.66 -12.58
CA ASP A 250 -13.45 -4.83 -12.36
C ASP A 250 -13.15 -6.27 -11.90
N PRO A 251 -12.27 -7.02 -12.58
CA PRO A 251 -11.85 -8.33 -12.13
C PRO A 251 -11.01 -8.30 -10.84
N CYS A 252 -10.36 -7.17 -10.53
CA CYS A 252 -9.53 -6.95 -9.37
C CYS A 252 -9.84 -5.60 -8.70
N PRO A 253 -11.02 -5.43 -8.05
CA PRO A 253 -11.51 -4.13 -7.58
C PRO A 253 -10.61 -3.34 -6.61
N ASN A 254 -9.60 -4.00 -6.03
CA ASN A 254 -8.69 -3.41 -5.05
C ASN A 254 -7.24 -3.31 -5.55
N ASP A 255 -6.97 -3.67 -6.80
CA ASP A 255 -5.64 -3.67 -7.39
C ASP A 255 -5.62 -3.00 -8.78
N PRO A 256 -5.09 -1.77 -8.88
CA PRO A 256 -5.18 -0.99 -10.11
C PRO A 256 -4.29 -1.50 -11.25
N ASP A 257 -3.46 -2.52 -10.98
CA ASP A 257 -2.65 -3.19 -12.00
C ASP A 257 -3.25 -4.54 -12.46
N ASP A 258 -4.41 -4.96 -11.93
CA ASP A 258 -5.09 -6.24 -12.19
C ASP A 258 -4.17 -7.48 -11.93
N ASP A 259 -4.63 -8.66 -12.35
CA ASP A 259 -3.81 -9.87 -12.49
C ASP A 259 -2.75 -9.70 -13.61
N ILE A 260 -1.61 -9.09 -13.25
CA ILE A 260 -0.49 -8.77 -14.16
C ILE A 260 0.04 -10.01 -14.88
N ASP A 261 0.13 -11.15 -14.21
CA ASP A 261 0.79 -12.34 -14.73
C ASP A 261 -0.16 -13.46 -15.19
N ASN A 262 -1.47 -13.20 -15.07
CA ASN A 262 -2.60 -13.97 -15.58
C ASN A 262 -2.67 -15.37 -14.97
N ASP A 263 -2.44 -15.47 -13.67
CA ASP A 263 -2.42 -16.72 -12.92
C ASP A 263 -3.70 -16.97 -12.10
N GLY A 264 -4.60 -15.99 -12.08
CA GLY A 264 -5.91 -16.04 -11.43
C GLY A 264 -5.99 -15.31 -10.09
N PHE A 265 -4.90 -14.71 -9.62
CA PHE A 265 -4.87 -13.91 -8.39
C PHE A 265 -4.56 -12.44 -8.71
N CYS A 266 -5.31 -11.53 -8.10
CA CYS A 266 -5.01 -10.11 -8.16
C CYS A 266 -3.73 -9.82 -7.38
N GLY A 267 -2.95 -8.82 -7.79
CA GLY A 267 -1.63 -8.55 -7.24
C GLY A 267 -1.62 -8.12 -5.76
N ASP A 268 -2.76 -7.69 -5.22
CA ASP A 268 -2.96 -7.41 -3.80
C ASP A 268 -3.04 -8.69 -2.93
N ILE A 269 -3.46 -9.82 -3.51
CA ILE A 269 -3.59 -11.12 -2.85
C ILE A 269 -2.59 -12.17 -3.36
N ASP A 270 -1.93 -11.92 -4.48
CA ASP A 270 -0.91 -12.79 -5.06
C ASP A 270 0.40 -12.67 -4.27
N ASN A 271 0.88 -13.77 -3.70
CA ASN A 271 2.18 -13.79 -3.01
C ASN A 271 3.38 -13.84 -3.97
N CYS A 272 3.16 -13.91 -5.28
CA CYS A 272 4.15 -13.64 -6.33
C CYS A 272 3.59 -12.85 -7.54
N PRO A 273 3.22 -11.55 -7.39
CA PRO A 273 2.48 -10.73 -8.40
C PRO A 273 3.08 -10.57 -9.80
N ALA A 274 4.29 -11.09 -10.02
CA ALA A 274 5.01 -11.01 -11.28
C ALA A 274 5.43 -12.38 -11.82
N ILE A 275 5.17 -13.46 -11.09
CA ILE A 275 5.52 -14.83 -11.44
C ILE A 275 4.36 -15.76 -11.13
N ALA A 276 3.54 -16.01 -12.16
CA ALA A 276 2.41 -16.93 -12.12
C ALA A 276 2.69 -18.19 -11.28
N ASN A 277 2.02 -18.25 -10.14
CA ASN A 277 2.08 -19.31 -9.16
C ASN A 277 0.66 -19.61 -8.65
N PRO A 278 -0.24 -20.17 -9.49
CA PRO A 278 -1.65 -20.42 -9.12
C PRO A 278 -1.86 -21.30 -7.86
N ALA A 279 -0.81 -21.97 -7.38
CA ALA A 279 -0.84 -22.77 -6.16
C ALA A 279 -0.59 -21.96 -4.87
N GLN A 280 -0.15 -20.70 -4.97
CA GLN A 280 0.11 -19.76 -3.88
C GLN A 280 0.88 -20.38 -2.70
N LEU A 281 1.84 -21.27 -3.00
CA LEU A 281 2.61 -21.98 -1.97
C LEU A 281 3.58 -21.02 -1.30
N ASP A 282 3.53 -20.97 0.02
CA ASP A 282 4.41 -20.19 0.90
C ASP A 282 4.75 -21.10 2.10
N ALA A 283 5.96 -21.64 2.11
CA ALA A 283 6.34 -22.70 3.05
C ALA A 283 6.74 -22.21 4.45
N ASP A 284 7.15 -20.95 4.61
CA ASP A 284 7.55 -20.35 5.89
C ASP A 284 6.61 -19.26 6.42
N LEU A 285 5.62 -18.86 5.61
CA LEU A 285 4.51 -17.96 5.92
C LEU A 285 4.93 -16.50 6.09
N ASP A 286 5.87 -16.03 5.27
CA ASP A 286 6.34 -14.65 5.27
C ASP A 286 5.58 -13.72 4.30
N GLY A 287 4.69 -14.28 3.47
CA GLY A 287 3.91 -13.55 2.47
C GLY A 287 4.56 -13.46 1.09
N LEU A 288 5.73 -14.08 0.86
CA LEU A 288 6.33 -14.29 -0.45
C LEU A 288 6.15 -15.77 -0.85
N GLY A 289 5.64 -16.00 -2.06
CA GLY A 289 5.46 -17.37 -2.54
C GLY A 289 6.79 -18.05 -2.86
N ASP A 290 6.85 -19.38 -2.70
CA ASP A 290 8.02 -20.25 -2.94
C ASP A 290 8.69 -20.03 -4.32
N LEU A 291 7.95 -19.50 -5.31
CA LEU A 291 8.43 -19.27 -6.69
C LEU A 291 9.14 -17.92 -6.88
N CYS A 292 8.88 -16.94 -6.02
CA CYS A 292 9.50 -15.63 -6.04
C CYS A 292 10.32 -15.33 -4.78
N ASP A 293 10.32 -16.25 -3.81
CA ASP A 293 11.16 -16.20 -2.64
C ASP A 293 12.53 -16.88 -2.88
N ASP A 294 13.61 -16.13 -2.62
CA ASP A 294 14.98 -16.62 -2.68
C ASP A 294 15.33 -17.50 -1.44
N CYS A 295 14.56 -17.39 -0.35
CA CYS A 295 14.70 -18.11 0.91
C CYS A 295 13.42 -18.81 1.41
N PRO A 296 12.84 -19.78 0.66
CA PRO A 296 11.50 -20.36 0.91
C PRO A 296 11.27 -21.15 2.21
N LEU A 297 12.20 -21.13 3.15
CA LEU A 297 12.11 -21.86 4.42
C LEU A 297 12.52 -21.00 5.62
N ASP A 298 12.80 -19.73 5.38
CA ASP A 298 13.28 -18.76 6.35
C ASP A 298 12.49 -17.45 6.24
N PRO A 299 11.53 -17.20 7.14
CA PRO A 299 10.62 -16.06 7.04
C PRO A 299 11.32 -14.70 7.29
N ASP A 300 12.55 -14.74 7.79
CA ASP A 300 13.38 -13.55 7.98
C ASP A 300 14.16 -13.18 6.71
N ASN A 301 14.19 -14.06 5.69
CA ASN A 301 14.89 -13.88 4.42
C ASN A 301 16.40 -13.56 4.54
N ASP A 302 17.02 -13.19 3.41
CA ASP A 302 18.36 -12.60 3.35
C ASP A 302 18.34 -11.13 3.83
N ILE A 303 18.24 -10.94 5.16
CA ILE A 303 18.13 -9.61 5.82
C ILE A 303 19.23 -8.64 5.35
N ASP A 304 20.45 -9.14 5.12
CA ASP A 304 21.61 -8.31 4.81
C ASP A 304 22.02 -8.30 3.33
N THR A 305 21.26 -8.99 2.48
CA THR A 305 21.33 -9.00 1.01
C THR A 305 22.63 -9.57 0.44
N ASP A 306 23.22 -10.55 1.11
CA ASP A 306 24.50 -11.16 0.75
C ASP A 306 24.37 -12.44 -0.11
N GLY A 307 23.15 -12.93 -0.26
CA GLY A 307 22.75 -14.11 -1.02
C GLY A 307 22.65 -15.40 -0.19
N ILE A 308 22.68 -15.31 1.15
CA ILE A 308 22.53 -16.43 2.08
C ILE A 308 21.31 -16.17 2.99
N CYS A 309 20.44 -17.16 3.14
CA CYS A 309 19.27 -17.05 4.03
C CYS A 309 19.71 -17.00 5.50
N GLY A 310 19.05 -16.17 6.31
CA GLY A 310 19.37 -15.91 7.70
C GLY A 310 19.46 -17.16 8.58
N ASP A 311 18.66 -18.19 8.31
CA ASP A 311 18.65 -19.46 9.03
C ASP A 311 19.96 -20.28 8.90
N VAL A 312 20.69 -20.07 7.81
CA VAL A 312 21.98 -20.71 7.50
C VAL A 312 23.15 -19.74 7.46
N ASP A 313 22.89 -18.44 7.60
CA ASP A 313 23.88 -17.38 7.67
C ASP A 313 24.57 -17.36 9.06
N ASN A 314 25.90 -17.46 9.08
CA ASN A 314 26.68 -17.31 10.31
C ASN A 314 26.92 -15.83 10.71
N CYS A 315 26.41 -14.87 9.94
CA CYS A 315 26.30 -13.45 10.24
C CYS A 315 24.99 -12.83 9.69
N PRO A 316 23.79 -13.19 10.18
CA PRO A 316 22.48 -12.85 9.59
C PRO A 316 22.13 -11.35 9.42
N THR A 317 23.00 -10.44 9.82
CA THR A 317 22.78 -8.99 9.74
C THR A 317 24.00 -8.24 9.18
N VAL A 318 25.05 -8.96 8.77
CA VAL A 318 26.30 -8.41 8.26
C VAL A 318 26.78 -9.19 7.05
N ALA A 319 26.49 -8.64 5.87
CA ALA A 319 26.73 -9.30 4.60
C ALA A 319 28.13 -9.92 4.48
N ASN A 320 28.16 -11.24 4.41
CA ASN A 320 29.37 -12.05 4.32
C ASN A 320 29.19 -13.24 3.35
N PRO A 321 29.03 -13.04 2.03
CA PRO A 321 28.60 -14.08 1.07
C PRO A 321 29.50 -15.33 0.98
N THR A 322 30.67 -15.26 1.60
CA THR A 322 31.66 -16.35 1.68
C THR A 322 31.48 -17.25 2.90
N GLN A 323 30.68 -16.85 3.88
CA GLN A 323 30.43 -17.57 5.13
C GLN A 323 31.74 -18.00 5.80
N THR A 324 32.74 -17.11 5.79
CA THR A 324 34.06 -17.42 6.36
C THR A 324 33.94 -17.36 7.87
N ASP A 325 34.26 -18.46 8.54
CA ASP A 325 34.36 -18.61 9.99
C ASP A 325 35.71 -19.29 10.26
N THR A 326 36.68 -18.51 10.71
CA THR A 326 38.09 -18.91 10.76
C THR A 326 38.40 -19.83 11.95
N ASP A 327 37.75 -19.64 13.10
CA ASP A 327 38.00 -20.40 14.32
C ASP A 327 36.94 -21.48 14.63
N LEU A 328 35.85 -21.51 13.86
CA LEU A 328 34.77 -22.50 13.86
C LEU A 328 33.89 -22.43 15.11
N ASP A 329 33.65 -21.23 15.64
CA ASP A 329 32.76 -21.01 16.79
C ASP A 329 31.27 -20.87 16.39
N GLY A 330 30.99 -20.67 15.10
CA GLY A 330 29.65 -20.51 14.53
C GLY A 330 29.25 -19.07 14.24
N LEU A 331 30.09 -18.08 14.57
CA LEU A 331 29.99 -16.70 14.11
C LEU A 331 30.91 -16.50 12.91
N GLY A 332 30.43 -15.84 11.86
CA GLY A 332 31.29 -15.51 10.72
C GLY A 332 32.29 -14.39 11.06
N ASP A 333 33.47 -14.42 10.43
CA ASP A 333 34.53 -13.41 10.63
C ASP A 333 34.04 -11.94 10.59
N PRO A 334 33.01 -11.55 9.80
CA PRO A 334 32.54 -10.16 9.76
C PRO A 334 31.68 -9.71 10.95
N CYS A 335 31.02 -10.64 11.64
CA CYS A 335 30.19 -10.36 12.82
C CYS A 335 30.81 -10.92 14.12
N ASP A 336 31.89 -11.69 14.01
CA ASP A 336 32.69 -12.14 15.12
C ASP A 336 33.67 -11.03 15.57
N THR A 337 33.56 -10.64 16.84
CA THR A 337 34.50 -9.69 17.46
C THR A 337 35.89 -10.28 17.66
N CYS A 338 35.99 -11.60 17.72
CA CYS A 338 37.23 -12.36 17.91
C CYS A 338 37.42 -13.47 16.87
N PRO A 339 37.60 -13.14 15.56
CA PRO A 339 37.62 -14.09 14.43
C PRO A 339 38.68 -15.20 14.46
N PHE A 340 39.55 -15.22 15.46
CA PHE A 340 40.65 -16.18 15.57
C PHE A 340 40.66 -16.91 16.91
N ASP A 341 39.66 -16.66 17.76
CA ASP A 341 39.55 -17.18 19.11
C ASP A 341 38.11 -17.63 19.43
N ALA A 342 37.87 -18.93 19.30
CA ALA A 342 36.57 -19.53 19.52
C ALA A 342 36.03 -19.40 20.96
N ASP A 343 36.89 -19.04 21.93
CA ASP A 343 36.48 -18.76 23.30
C ASP A 343 36.08 -17.27 23.52
N ASN A 344 36.27 -16.41 22.50
CA ASN A 344 35.92 -15.00 22.46
C ASN A 344 36.50 -14.17 23.64
N ASP A 345 35.90 -13.02 23.93
CA ASP A 345 36.19 -12.20 25.11
C ASP A 345 35.54 -12.78 26.38
N ILE A 346 36.21 -13.78 26.97
CA ILE A 346 35.70 -14.57 28.10
C ILE A 346 35.48 -13.75 29.39
N ASP A 347 36.18 -12.63 29.56
CA ASP A 347 36.05 -11.77 30.75
C ASP A 347 35.33 -10.44 30.49
N SER A 348 34.93 -10.20 29.24
CA SER A 348 34.08 -9.10 28.77
C SER A 348 34.74 -7.73 28.94
N ASP A 349 36.04 -7.66 28.68
CA ASP A 349 36.84 -6.44 28.78
C ASP A 349 37.10 -5.73 27.44
N GLY A 350 36.69 -6.36 26.33
CA GLY A 350 36.85 -5.89 24.96
C GLY A 350 38.10 -6.40 24.24
N VAL A 351 38.85 -7.35 24.82
CA VAL A 351 40.04 -7.96 24.25
C VAL A 351 39.85 -9.47 24.10
N CYS A 352 40.15 -10.00 22.91
CA CYS A 352 40.03 -11.44 22.65
C CYS A 352 41.02 -12.24 23.48
N GLY A 353 40.58 -13.37 24.05
CA GLY A 353 41.36 -14.17 25.00
C GLY A 353 42.72 -14.67 24.48
N ASP A 354 42.86 -14.83 23.16
CA ASP A 354 44.11 -15.23 22.51
C ASP A 354 45.21 -14.14 22.50
N ILE A 355 44.81 -12.86 22.56
CA ILE A 355 45.70 -11.70 22.61
C ILE A 355 45.66 -10.96 23.96
N ASP A 356 44.71 -11.31 24.82
CA ASP A 356 44.59 -10.79 26.17
C ASP A 356 45.77 -11.27 27.05
N ASN A 357 46.54 -10.33 27.60
CA ASN A 357 47.63 -10.61 28.54
C ASN A 357 47.15 -10.87 29.98
N CYS A 358 45.84 -10.75 30.25
CA CYS A 358 45.14 -11.25 31.42
C CYS A 358 43.79 -11.93 31.09
N PRO A 359 43.77 -13.11 30.39
CA PRO A 359 42.59 -13.76 29.79
C PRO A 359 41.37 -14.09 30.66
N ILE A 360 41.38 -13.78 31.94
CA ILE A 360 40.28 -14.06 32.88
C ILE A 360 40.09 -12.91 33.89
N THR A 361 40.80 -11.79 33.71
CA THR A 361 40.79 -10.64 34.61
C THR A 361 40.73 -9.35 33.79
N PRO A 362 39.55 -8.67 33.76
CA PRO A 362 39.33 -7.56 32.84
C PRO A 362 40.37 -6.46 32.96
N ASN A 363 41.14 -6.26 31.90
CA ASN A 363 42.15 -5.22 31.73
C ASN A 363 42.12 -4.64 30.29
N PRO A 364 41.07 -3.86 29.93
CA PRO A 364 40.86 -3.39 28.55
C PRO A 364 42.04 -2.60 27.94
N ASN A 365 42.94 -2.09 28.78
CA ASN A 365 44.12 -1.32 28.37
C ASN A 365 45.35 -2.19 28.07
N GLN A 366 45.33 -3.48 28.41
CA GLN A 366 46.40 -4.44 28.14
C GLN A 366 47.79 -3.96 28.59
N ASN A 367 47.84 -3.15 29.66
CA ASN A 367 49.11 -2.62 30.17
C ASN A 367 50.01 -3.78 30.63
N ASP A 368 51.27 -3.76 30.20
CA ASP A 368 52.33 -4.71 30.56
C ASP A 368 53.63 -3.90 30.70
N LEU A 369 53.84 -3.34 31.89
CA LEU A 369 54.87 -2.33 32.16
C LEU A 369 56.30 -2.86 32.01
N ASP A 370 56.54 -4.13 32.35
CA ASP A 370 57.87 -4.77 32.23
C ASP A 370 58.01 -5.67 30.99
N SER A 371 56.94 -5.80 30.20
CA SER A 371 56.90 -6.51 28.91
C SER A 371 57.21 -8.01 29.04
N ASP A 372 56.79 -8.63 30.13
CA ASP A 372 57.00 -10.06 30.38
C ASP A 372 55.90 -10.95 29.76
N GLY A 373 54.82 -10.33 29.27
CA GLY A 373 53.68 -10.97 28.63
C GLY A 373 52.49 -11.25 29.56
N LEU A 374 52.57 -10.86 30.84
CA LEU A 374 51.45 -10.79 31.77
C LEU A 374 51.02 -9.33 31.95
N GLY A 375 49.73 -9.05 31.90
CA GLY A 375 49.24 -7.70 32.14
C GLY A 375 49.39 -7.28 33.60
N ASP A 376 49.58 -5.98 33.84
CA ASP A 376 49.77 -5.37 35.16
C ASP A 376 48.74 -5.81 36.22
N LEU A 377 47.50 -6.15 35.82
CA LEU A 377 46.43 -6.55 36.74
C LEU A 377 46.53 -8.02 37.20
N CYS A 378 47.16 -8.87 36.40
CA CYS A 378 47.35 -10.30 36.67
C CYS A 378 48.82 -10.71 36.84
N ASP A 379 49.73 -9.74 36.78
CA ASP A 379 51.15 -9.91 37.07
C ASP A 379 51.44 -9.83 38.59
N ASP A 380 52.17 -10.83 39.07
CA ASP A 380 52.56 -10.99 40.48
C ASP A 380 53.81 -10.16 40.83
N CYS A 381 54.54 -9.61 39.85
CA CYS A 381 55.80 -8.91 40.05
C CYS A 381 56.17 -7.97 38.88
N THR A 382 55.49 -6.83 38.78
CA THR A 382 55.82 -5.80 37.79
C THR A 382 57.13 -5.09 38.13
N ASP A 383 58.19 -5.30 37.34
CA ASP A 383 59.57 -4.82 37.56
C ASP A 383 60.17 -4.23 36.28
N SER A 384 59.93 -2.93 36.03
CA SER A 384 60.28 -2.30 34.75
C SER A 384 61.79 -2.22 34.47
N ASP A 385 62.62 -2.06 35.50
CA ASP A 385 64.06 -1.89 35.32
C ASP A 385 64.87 -3.18 35.57
N ASN A 386 64.18 -4.26 35.92
CA ASN A 386 64.67 -5.62 36.13
C ASN A 386 65.77 -5.71 37.21
N ASP A 387 65.67 -4.89 38.26
CA ASP A 387 66.64 -4.85 39.35
C ASP A 387 66.28 -5.77 40.52
N GLY A 388 65.06 -6.33 40.51
CA GLY A 388 64.53 -7.27 41.48
C GLY A 388 63.61 -6.67 42.54
N PHE A 389 63.23 -5.39 42.40
CA PHE A 389 62.20 -4.71 43.19
C PHE A 389 61.04 -4.31 42.28
N GLY A 390 59.81 -4.47 42.74
CA GLY A 390 58.65 -4.15 41.92
C GLY A 390 58.22 -2.70 42.05
N ASN A 391 57.68 -2.19 40.98
CA ASN A 391 57.17 -0.83 40.92
C ASN A 391 56.13 -0.57 42.03
N PRO A 392 56.12 0.63 42.63
CA PRO A 392 55.08 1.04 43.58
C PRO A 392 53.72 1.15 42.87
N GLY A 393 52.64 0.86 43.62
CA GLY A 393 51.27 1.08 43.13
C GLY A 393 50.55 -0.16 42.58
N PHE A 394 51.22 -1.32 42.48
CA PHE A 394 50.61 -2.58 42.03
C PHE A 394 50.14 -3.42 43.24
N PRO A 395 48.83 -3.46 43.55
CA PRO A 395 48.32 -4.05 44.80
C PRO A 395 48.41 -5.58 44.87
N ASN A 396 48.55 -6.25 43.71
CA ASN A 396 48.72 -7.70 43.61
C ASN A 396 50.21 -8.12 43.62
N SER A 397 51.13 -7.15 43.57
CA SER A 397 52.56 -7.41 43.52
C SER A 397 53.08 -8.06 44.80
N THR A 398 53.85 -9.13 44.64
CA THR A 398 54.40 -9.95 45.72
C THR A 398 55.89 -9.67 46.01
N CYS A 399 56.54 -8.83 45.20
CA CYS A 399 57.92 -8.38 45.40
C CYS A 399 58.02 -7.15 46.33
N GLN A 400 59.24 -6.75 46.66
CA GLN A 400 59.49 -5.57 47.51
C GLN A 400 59.40 -4.32 46.66
N THR A 401 58.79 -3.26 47.18
CA THR A 401 58.61 -1.99 46.46
C THR A 401 59.93 -1.30 46.16
N ASP A 402 60.08 -0.84 44.92
CA ASP A 402 61.20 -0.09 44.39
C ASP A 402 61.07 1.43 44.67
N ASN A 403 62.15 2.06 45.15
CA ASN A 403 62.25 3.51 45.33
C ASN A 403 62.86 4.25 44.13
N CYS A 404 63.32 3.56 43.08
CA CYS A 404 63.62 4.10 41.75
C CYS A 404 63.09 3.20 40.62
N PRO A 405 61.78 3.17 40.38
CA PRO A 405 61.10 2.18 39.52
C PRO A 405 61.63 2.06 38.09
N ASP A 406 62.23 3.13 37.55
CA ASP A 406 62.74 3.19 36.18
C ASP A 406 64.27 3.11 36.08
N ILE A 407 64.99 3.08 37.22
CA ILE A 407 66.45 3.18 37.26
C ILE A 407 67.02 2.16 38.24
N ALA A 408 67.51 1.06 37.66
CA ALA A 408 68.03 -0.07 38.43
C ALA A 408 68.98 0.37 39.54
N ASN A 409 68.49 0.29 40.77
CA ASN A 409 69.20 0.63 41.98
C ASN A 409 69.04 -0.48 43.04
N PRO A 410 69.64 -1.67 42.83
CA PRO A 410 69.48 -2.80 43.77
C PRO A 410 69.91 -2.54 45.23
N GLY A 411 70.55 -1.40 45.49
CA GLY A 411 70.92 -0.89 46.81
C GLY A 411 69.84 -0.08 47.54
N GLN A 412 68.84 0.44 46.82
CA GLN A 412 67.68 1.19 47.35
C GLN A 412 68.10 2.31 48.32
N GLU A 413 69.18 3.04 47.99
CA GLU A 413 69.66 4.17 48.79
C GLU A 413 68.74 5.40 48.68
N ASP A 414 68.50 6.10 49.80
CA ASP A 414 67.64 7.28 49.94
C ASP A 414 68.19 8.18 51.09
N ALA A 415 68.72 9.35 50.75
CA ALA A 415 69.55 10.18 51.63
C ALA A 415 68.77 11.14 52.53
N ASP A 416 67.66 11.72 52.06
CA ASP A 416 66.80 12.65 52.81
C ASP A 416 65.48 12.01 53.29
N LEU A 417 65.25 10.74 52.93
CA LEU A 417 64.19 9.87 53.42
C LEU A 417 62.79 10.29 52.94
N ASP A 418 62.70 10.85 51.73
CA ASP A 418 61.44 11.24 51.09
C ASP A 418 60.73 10.07 50.39
N GLY A 419 61.41 8.93 50.21
CA GLY A 419 60.91 7.72 49.56
C GLY A 419 61.26 7.61 48.08
N ILE A 420 61.99 8.57 47.51
CA ILE A 420 62.60 8.54 46.18
C ILE A 420 64.08 8.19 46.35
N GLY A 421 64.60 7.23 45.59
CA GLY A 421 65.98 6.81 45.73
C GLY A 421 66.99 7.82 45.18
N ASP A 422 68.20 7.85 45.75
CA ASP A 422 69.28 8.79 45.40
C ASP A 422 69.62 8.84 43.89
N LEU A 423 69.34 7.75 43.15
CA LEU A 423 69.64 7.63 41.72
C LEU A 423 68.55 8.23 40.82
N CYS A 424 67.34 8.41 41.33
CA CYS A 424 66.19 8.96 40.61
C CYS A 424 65.68 10.28 41.23
N ASP A 425 66.19 10.67 42.40
CA ASP A 425 65.88 11.95 43.02
C ASP A 425 66.63 13.13 42.35
N ALA A 426 65.87 14.13 41.91
CA ALA A 426 66.39 15.36 41.33
C ALA A 426 66.94 16.34 42.37
N CYS A 427 66.45 16.27 43.61
CA CYS A 427 66.92 17.05 44.76
C CYS A 427 67.32 16.13 45.94
N PRO A 428 68.42 15.31 45.82
CA PRO A 428 68.81 14.25 46.77
C PRO A 428 69.14 14.64 48.22
N ASN A 429 68.92 15.89 48.61
CA ASN A 429 69.18 16.39 49.94
C ASN A 429 68.07 17.34 50.44
N ASP A 430 67.00 17.47 49.68
CA ASP A 430 65.86 18.32 49.98
C ASP A 430 64.61 17.42 50.03
N PRO A 431 64.15 17.04 51.24
CA PRO A 431 63.00 16.15 51.38
C PRO A 431 61.68 16.76 50.90
N ASP A 432 61.66 18.06 50.60
CA ASP A 432 60.53 18.74 49.99
C ASP A 432 60.58 18.62 48.44
N ASN A 433 61.75 18.31 47.86
CA ASN A 433 62.01 18.12 46.43
C ASN A 433 61.57 19.31 45.55
N ASP A 434 61.57 19.11 44.23
CA ASP A 434 60.95 20.00 43.24
C ASP A 434 59.43 19.79 43.24
N ILE A 435 58.74 20.37 44.24
CA ILE A 435 57.31 20.15 44.52
C ILE A 435 56.43 20.39 43.29
N ASP A 436 56.79 21.36 42.45
CA ASP A 436 56.01 21.77 41.29
C ASP A 436 56.62 21.33 39.93
N GLY A 437 57.79 20.71 39.95
CA GLY A 437 58.42 20.06 38.80
C GLY A 437 59.03 21.04 37.79
N ASP A 438 59.41 22.23 38.23
CA ASP A 438 59.90 23.31 37.38
C ASP A 438 61.42 23.28 37.14
N GLY A 439 62.11 22.38 37.84
CA GLY A 439 63.55 22.18 37.82
C GLY A 439 64.32 22.97 38.89
N VAL A 440 63.62 23.60 39.84
CA VAL A 440 64.18 24.36 40.96
C VAL A 440 63.74 23.69 42.28
N CYS A 441 64.70 23.30 43.12
CA CYS A 441 64.34 22.67 44.40
C CYS A 441 63.59 23.67 45.30
N GLY A 442 62.60 23.17 46.06
CA GLY A 442 61.68 24.00 46.84
C GLY A 442 62.34 24.94 47.85
N ASP A 443 63.57 24.65 48.29
CA ASP A 443 64.33 25.54 49.19
C ASP A 443 64.82 26.86 48.55
N VAL A 444 64.80 26.97 47.21
CA VAL A 444 65.26 28.15 46.46
C VAL A 444 64.25 28.70 45.44
N ASP A 445 63.06 28.10 45.39
CA ASP A 445 61.97 28.46 44.50
C ASP A 445 61.13 29.64 45.04
N ASN A 446 60.93 30.69 44.24
CA ASN A 446 60.07 31.85 44.57
C ASN A 446 58.58 31.62 44.28
N CYS A 447 58.22 30.46 43.73
CA CYS A 447 56.88 29.93 43.64
C CYS A 447 56.85 28.43 43.96
N VAL A 448 57.26 28.05 45.18
CA VAL A 448 57.38 26.66 45.71
C VAL A 448 56.30 25.63 45.31
N THR A 449 55.11 26.07 44.87
CA THR A 449 54.01 25.20 44.47
C THR A 449 53.46 25.50 43.08
N THR A 450 54.14 26.31 42.26
CA THR A 450 53.66 26.79 40.96
C THR A 450 54.81 26.97 39.99
N ALA A 451 54.94 25.99 39.10
CA ALA A 451 56.11 25.82 38.27
C ALA A 451 56.48 27.07 37.46
N ASN A 452 57.59 27.70 37.82
CA ASN A 452 58.10 28.88 37.16
C ASN A 452 59.62 28.77 36.93
N PRO A 453 60.07 27.94 35.96
CA PRO A 453 61.49 27.59 35.79
C PRO A 453 62.44 28.78 35.56
N ASN A 454 61.88 29.93 35.16
CA ASN A 454 62.59 31.17 34.92
C ASN A 454 62.65 32.11 36.13
N GLN A 455 61.88 31.81 37.19
CA GLN A 455 61.79 32.53 38.45
C GLN A 455 61.51 34.03 38.24
N ASN A 456 60.68 34.36 37.24
CA ASN A 456 60.31 35.73 36.92
C ASN A 456 59.55 36.37 38.10
N ASN A 457 59.83 37.66 38.33
CA ASN A 457 59.24 38.46 39.40
C ASN A 457 59.35 39.94 38.98
N ALA A 458 58.27 40.49 38.43
CA ALA A 458 58.22 41.73 37.68
C ALA A 458 58.21 42.97 38.58
N ASP A 459 57.59 42.88 39.75
CA ASP A 459 57.48 43.97 40.72
C ASP A 459 58.50 43.89 41.87
N GLY A 460 59.17 42.75 42.02
CA GLY A 460 60.32 42.51 42.91
C GLY A 460 59.96 42.07 44.32
N ASP A 461 58.77 41.52 44.54
CA ASP A 461 58.28 41.08 45.85
C ASP A 461 58.77 39.64 46.22
N LEU A 462 58.23 38.97 47.25
CA LEU A 462 58.65 37.61 47.62
C LEU A 462 58.10 36.47 46.75
N PHE A 463 57.10 36.74 45.91
CA PHE A 463 56.41 35.78 45.07
C PHE A 463 56.82 35.98 43.60
N GLY A 464 56.91 34.91 42.82
CA GLY A 464 57.13 35.02 41.38
C GLY A 464 55.83 35.33 40.63
N ASP A 465 55.93 35.88 39.42
CA ASP A 465 54.77 36.34 38.61
C ASP A 465 53.65 35.31 38.46
N LEU A 466 53.97 34.00 38.57
CA LEU A 466 53.01 32.91 38.41
C LEU A 466 52.24 32.56 39.69
N CYS A 467 52.79 32.87 40.86
CA CYS A 467 52.16 32.63 42.16
C CYS A 467 51.83 33.95 42.88
N ASP A 468 51.95 35.06 42.17
CA ASP A 468 51.63 36.39 42.63
C ASP A 468 50.21 36.76 42.16
N ASN A 469 49.33 37.07 43.11
CA ASN A 469 47.97 37.51 42.81
C ASN A 469 47.87 38.98 42.38
N CYS A 470 48.97 39.74 42.39
CA CYS A 470 49.11 41.03 41.72
C CYS A 470 50.47 41.17 41.01
N PRO A 471 50.71 40.47 39.88
CA PRO A 471 52.03 40.40 39.22
C PRO A 471 52.66 41.74 38.79
N ALA A 472 51.88 42.81 38.77
CA ALA A 472 52.33 44.15 38.39
C ALA A 472 52.52 45.11 39.57
N ASP A 473 52.05 44.74 40.77
CA ASP A 473 51.84 45.62 41.91
C ASP A 473 52.23 44.94 43.24
N ALA A 474 53.50 45.10 43.62
CA ALA A 474 54.14 44.42 44.76
C ALA A 474 53.29 44.35 46.04
N ASN A 475 53.03 43.12 46.48
CA ASN A 475 52.22 42.80 47.65
C ASN A 475 52.73 41.52 48.37
N ASP A 476 53.87 41.61 49.07
CA ASP A 476 54.48 40.53 49.89
C ASP A 476 53.53 39.76 50.84
N ASN A 477 52.33 40.29 51.13
CA ASN A 477 51.34 39.68 51.99
C ASN A 477 50.25 38.89 51.23
N GLN A 478 50.23 38.97 49.89
CA GLN A 478 49.29 38.29 48.99
C GLN A 478 47.85 38.38 49.50
N LEU A 479 47.45 39.59 49.91
CA LEU A 479 46.12 39.79 50.47
C LEU A 479 45.09 39.78 49.35
N ASP A 480 44.13 38.87 49.48
CA ASP A 480 43.01 38.65 48.59
C ASP A 480 41.77 38.49 49.48
N GLY A 481 40.99 39.57 49.56
CA GLY A 481 39.93 39.78 50.53
C GLY A 481 38.71 38.92 50.29
N ASP A 482 38.42 38.60 49.03
CA ASP A 482 37.29 37.78 48.59
C ASP A 482 37.69 36.42 48.00
N SER A 483 39.00 36.16 47.91
CA SER A 483 39.60 34.87 47.54
C SER A 483 39.36 34.49 46.08
N ASP A 484 39.41 35.45 45.18
CA ASP A 484 39.14 35.27 43.75
C ASP A 484 40.40 35.05 42.90
N GLY A 485 41.59 35.19 43.49
CA GLY A 485 42.87 35.03 42.83
C GLY A 485 43.48 36.34 42.31
N VAL A 486 42.78 37.47 42.45
CA VAL A 486 43.28 38.83 42.20
C VAL A 486 43.52 39.51 43.55
N GLY A 487 44.68 40.12 43.75
CA GLY A 487 44.99 40.76 45.03
C GLY A 487 44.25 42.10 45.20
N ASP A 488 43.91 42.44 46.46
CA ASP A 488 43.14 43.65 46.84
C ASP A 488 43.63 44.97 46.21
N ILE A 489 44.92 45.05 45.86
CA ILE A 489 45.56 46.26 45.33
C ILE A 489 45.36 46.42 43.81
N CYS A 490 45.12 45.34 43.09
CA CYS A 490 44.93 45.30 41.64
C CYS A 490 43.52 44.84 41.23
N ASP A 491 42.65 44.57 42.20
CA ASP A 491 41.26 44.16 42.03
C ASP A 491 40.30 45.37 41.86
N ASN A 492 39.48 45.37 40.81
CA ASN A 492 38.42 46.36 40.55
C ASN A 492 37.12 46.08 41.34
N CYS A 493 37.03 44.94 42.03
CA CYS A 493 36.02 44.62 43.05
C CYS A 493 36.60 43.93 44.32
N PRO A 494 37.42 44.61 45.16
CA PRO A 494 38.18 44.04 46.31
C PRO A 494 37.40 43.34 47.45
N ALA A 495 36.09 43.20 47.32
CA ALA A 495 35.22 42.55 48.30
C ALA A 495 34.19 41.62 47.65
N VAL A 496 34.22 41.47 46.33
CA VAL A 496 33.31 40.64 45.54
C VAL A 496 34.12 39.91 44.48
N SER A 497 34.31 38.61 44.71
CA SER A 497 35.10 37.74 43.84
C SER A 497 34.72 37.86 42.37
N ASN A 498 35.65 38.35 41.56
CA ASN A 498 35.52 38.59 40.13
C ASN A 498 36.87 38.33 39.38
N PRO A 499 37.31 37.06 39.26
CA PRO A 499 38.64 36.73 38.77
C PRO A 499 38.99 37.28 37.37
N ASN A 500 37.97 37.52 36.54
CA ASN A 500 38.13 38.04 35.18
C ASN A 500 38.30 39.57 35.11
N GLN A 501 37.97 40.28 36.19
CA GLN A 501 38.04 41.74 36.26
C GLN A 501 37.21 42.43 35.15
N ASP A 502 36.09 41.82 34.78
CA ASP A 502 35.17 42.33 33.75
C ASP A 502 34.65 43.74 34.14
N ASP A 503 34.59 44.64 33.17
CA ASP A 503 34.25 46.07 33.29
C ASP A 503 33.66 46.53 31.93
N LEU A 504 32.39 46.18 31.70
CA LEU A 504 31.71 46.27 30.40
C LEU A 504 31.61 47.72 29.89
N ASP A 505 31.35 48.67 30.78
CA ASP A 505 31.25 50.09 30.43
C ASP A 505 32.57 50.87 30.65
N SER A 506 33.60 50.20 31.17
CA SER A 506 34.98 50.69 31.29
C SER A 506 35.13 51.89 32.23
N ASP A 507 34.37 51.91 33.32
CA ASP A 507 34.38 53.00 34.31
C ASP A 507 35.45 52.81 35.42
N GLY A 508 36.03 51.60 35.49
CA GLY A 508 37.09 51.19 36.42
C GLY A 508 36.56 50.52 37.70
N ILE A 509 35.26 50.29 37.81
CA ILE A 509 34.61 49.44 38.80
C ILE A 509 34.20 48.16 38.06
N GLY A 510 34.44 46.98 38.65
CA GLY A 510 34.09 45.74 37.96
C GLY A 510 32.58 45.47 37.94
N ASP A 511 32.11 44.76 36.91
CA ASP A 511 30.69 44.44 36.67
C ASP A 511 29.98 43.79 37.89
N LEU A 512 30.72 43.06 38.74
CA LEU A 512 30.19 42.38 39.92
C LEU A 512 30.03 43.28 41.16
N CYS A 513 30.58 44.50 41.14
CA CYS A 513 30.45 45.48 42.23
C CYS A 513 30.09 46.89 41.74
N ASP A 514 29.80 47.03 40.45
CA ASP A 514 29.35 48.26 39.84
C ASP A 514 27.87 48.52 40.16
N ASP A 515 27.60 49.70 40.70
CA ASP A 515 26.25 50.15 41.06
C ASP A 515 25.42 50.48 39.81
N CYS A 516 26.04 50.68 38.63
CA CYS A 516 25.33 50.91 37.37
C CYS A 516 26.20 50.68 36.12
N THR A 517 26.22 49.45 35.63
CA THR A 517 26.85 49.10 34.36
C THR A 517 25.98 49.58 33.20
N ASP A 518 26.39 50.66 32.51
CA ASP A 518 25.59 51.40 31.53
C ASP A 518 26.37 51.57 30.20
N THR A 519 26.13 50.68 29.25
CA THR A 519 26.91 50.61 28.00
C THR A 519 26.63 51.78 27.06
N ASP A 520 25.37 52.19 26.93
CA ASP A 520 24.97 53.21 25.96
C ASP A 520 24.88 54.64 26.54
N ASN A 521 25.13 54.74 27.85
CA ASN A 521 25.20 55.97 28.64
C ASN A 521 23.89 56.77 28.65
N ASP A 522 22.74 56.09 28.59
CA ASP A 522 21.42 56.71 28.61
C ASP A 522 20.87 56.93 30.03
N GLY A 523 21.53 56.33 31.03
CA GLY A 523 21.24 56.42 32.46
C GLY A 523 20.50 55.22 33.05
N PHE A 524 20.32 54.14 32.28
CA PHE A 524 19.77 52.86 32.71
C PHE A 524 20.85 51.78 32.61
N GLY A 525 20.85 50.86 33.58
CA GLY A 525 21.89 49.82 33.67
C GLY A 525 21.49 48.57 32.89
N ASN A 526 22.44 47.98 32.18
CA ASN A 526 22.23 46.77 31.41
C ASN A 526 21.57 45.65 32.27
N PRO A 527 20.66 44.84 31.69
CA PRO A 527 20.08 43.69 32.36
C PRO A 527 21.14 42.60 32.57
N GLY A 528 20.94 41.78 33.60
CA GLY A 528 21.84 40.66 33.90
C GLY A 528 23.02 41.00 34.83
N PHE A 529 23.22 42.27 35.18
CA PHE A 529 24.26 42.71 36.12
C PHE A 529 23.72 42.79 37.55
N PRO A 530 24.07 41.86 38.46
CA PRO A 530 23.42 41.76 39.77
C PRO A 530 23.75 42.90 40.74
N ALA A 531 24.83 43.65 40.47
CA ALA A 531 25.27 44.78 41.28
C ALA A 531 24.51 46.08 40.95
N ASN A 532 23.83 46.13 39.79
CA ASN A 532 23.08 47.30 39.36
C ASN A 532 22.05 47.75 40.41
N THR A 533 22.22 48.98 40.88
CA THR A 533 21.29 49.71 41.74
C THR A 533 20.51 50.78 40.97
N CYS A 534 20.94 51.10 39.75
CA CYS A 534 20.17 51.92 38.82
C CYS A 534 18.99 51.13 38.21
N GLN A 535 18.12 51.83 37.49
CA GLN A 535 16.99 51.18 36.84
C GLN A 535 17.49 50.36 35.65
N THR A 536 16.95 49.16 35.46
CA THR A 536 17.32 48.28 34.34
C THR A 536 16.93 48.91 33.01
N ASP A 537 17.81 48.78 32.03
CA ASP A 537 17.62 49.20 30.65
C ASP A 537 16.91 48.10 29.83
N ASN A 538 15.82 48.46 29.17
CA ASN A 538 15.08 47.58 28.26
C ASN A 538 15.60 47.63 26.81
N CYS A 539 16.57 48.48 26.47
CA CYS A 539 17.32 48.45 25.21
C CYS A 539 18.84 48.72 25.42
N PRO A 540 19.61 47.75 25.94
CA PRO A 540 20.97 47.95 26.47
C PRO A 540 22.04 48.49 25.51
N ASP A 541 21.77 48.41 24.21
CA ASP A 541 22.66 48.85 23.13
C ASP A 541 22.13 50.09 22.39
N ILE A 542 20.91 50.55 22.70
CA ILE A 542 20.20 51.61 21.98
C ILE A 542 19.61 52.62 22.96
N ALA A 543 20.33 53.73 23.13
CA ALA A 543 19.96 54.80 24.04
C ALA A 543 18.49 55.22 23.89
N ASN A 544 17.68 54.82 24.86
CA ASN A 544 16.25 55.06 24.93
C ASN A 544 15.85 55.57 26.33
N PRO A 545 16.24 56.80 26.71
CA PRO A 545 15.95 57.34 28.06
C PRO A 545 14.47 57.41 28.47
N GLY A 546 13.56 57.14 27.53
CA GLY A 546 12.12 57.02 27.76
C GLY A 546 11.69 55.67 28.31
N GLN A 547 12.44 54.59 28.04
CA GLN A 547 12.16 53.21 28.45
C GLN A 547 10.69 52.84 28.16
N ASP A 548 10.21 53.23 26.97
CA ASP A 548 8.88 52.88 26.49
C ASP A 548 8.88 51.36 26.21
N ASP A 549 7.86 50.67 26.71
CA ASP A 549 7.65 49.22 26.68
C ASP A 549 6.13 48.99 26.71
N ALA A 550 5.53 48.85 25.52
CA ALA A 550 4.09 48.92 25.35
C ALA A 550 3.33 47.64 25.76
N ASP A 551 3.96 46.46 25.67
CA ASP A 551 3.40 45.16 26.06
C ASP A 551 3.93 44.62 27.40
N SER A 552 4.96 45.26 27.97
CA SER A 552 5.53 44.95 29.29
C SER A 552 6.29 43.61 29.35
N ASP A 553 6.95 43.23 28.25
CA ASP A 553 7.75 42.00 28.14
C ASP A 553 9.20 42.18 28.64
N GLY A 554 9.64 43.43 28.81
CA GLY A 554 10.96 43.80 29.28
C GLY A 554 11.95 44.17 28.17
N LEU A 555 11.54 44.11 26.90
CA LEU A 555 12.20 44.71 25.75
C LEU A 555 11.59 46.11 25.50
N GLY A 556 12.42 47.07 25.08
CA GLY A 556 11.92 48.41 24.77
C GLY A 556 11.39 48.53 23.35
N ASP A 557 10.38 49.37 23.14
CA ASP A 557 9.73 49.62 21.83
C ASP A 557 10.72 49.91 20.67
N LEU A 558 11.92 50.39 20.99
CA LEU A 558 12.96 50.74 20.00
C LEU A 558 13.84 49.56 19.57
N CYS A 559 13.87 48.48 20.35
CA CYS A 559 14.63 47.27 20.10
C CYS A 559 13.75 46.01 20.01
N ASP A 560 12.43 46.17 20.11
CA ASP A 560 11.43 45.12 19.98
C ASP A 560 10.89 45.00 18.54
N ALA A 561 10.81 43.77 18.02
CA ALA A 561 10.25 43.44 16.72
C ALA A 561 8.72 43.27 16.76
N CYS A 562 8.17 42.95 17.93
CA CYS A 562 6.75 42.76 18.24
C CYS A 562 6.31 43.68 19.39
N PRO A 563 6.35 45.03 19.24
CA PRO A 563 6.22 46.00 20.35
C PRO A 563 4.84 46.09 21.03
N ASN A 564 3.94 45.16 20.73
CA ASN A 564 2.62 45.11 21.37
C ASN A 564 2.25 43.68 21.77
N ASP A 565 3.20 42.76 21.72
CA ASP A 565 3.04 41.33 22.01
C ASP A 565 4.20 40.83 22.86
N ALA A 566 3.90 40.55 24.12
CA ALA A 566 4.90 40.15 25.09
C ALA A 566 5.49 38.76 24.89
N ASP A 567 4.85 37.93 24.08
CA ASP A 567 5.33 36.58 23.80
C ASP A 567 6.33 36.58 22.62
N ASN A 568 6.40 37.67 21.84
CA ASN A 568 7.27 37.84 20.67
C ASN A 568 7.09 36.73 19.59
N ASP A 569 7.99 36.70 18.62
CA ASP A 569 8.12 35.64 17.60
C ASP A 569 8.82 34.41 18.22
N ILE A 570 8.03 33.49 18.79
CA ILE A 570 8.53 32.34 19.59
C ILE A 570 9.29 31.33 18.72
N ASP A 571 8.89 31.12 17.48
CA ASP A 571 9.44 30.09 16.59
C ASP A 571 10.34 30.62 15.47
N GLY A 572 10.43 31.95 15.33
CA GLY A 572 11.33 32.65 14.42
C GLY A 572 10.84 32.71 12.97
N ASP A 573 9.55 32.52 12.74
CA ASP A 573 8.95 32.49 11.40
C ASP A 573 8.60 33.90 10.86
N GLY A 574 8.64 34.90 11.74
CA GLY A 574 8.38 36.31 11.45
C GLY A 574 6.96 36.79 11.78
N VAL A 575 6.14 35.96 12.42
CA VAL A 575 4.81 36.31 12.94
C VAL A 575 4.91 36.51 14.46
N CYS A 576 4.23 37.53 14.99
CA CYS A 576 4.19 37.75 16.45
C CYS A 576 3.19 36.75 17.07
N GLY A 577 3.54 36.16 18.22
CA GLY A 577 2.74 35.15 18.91
C GLY A 577 1.27 35.52 19.15
N ASP A 578 0.94 36.79 19.33
CA ASP A 578 -0.45 37.25 19.51
C ASP A 578 -1.35 37.09 18.28
N ILE A 579 -0.75 36.93 17.10
CA ILE A 579 -1.41 36.72 15.82
C ILE A 579 -0.95 35.44 15.12
N ASP A 580 -0.13 34.64 15.78
CA ASP A 580 0.38 33.38 15.29
C ASP A 580 -0.56 32.22 15.68
N ASN A 581 -1.16 31.58 14.68
CA ASN A 581 -2.02 30.42 14.89
C ASN A 581 -1.24 29.12 15.10
N CYS A 582 0.09 29.12 14.95
CA CYS A 582 0.98 28.03 15.36
C CYS A 582 2.22 28.55 16.09
N VAL A 583 2.00 29.15 17.26
CA VAL A 583 2.99 29.77 18.16
C VAL A 583 4.35 29.05 18.34
N THR A 584 4.43 27.73 18.14
CA THR A 584 5.69 26.97 18.29
C THR A 584 6.17 26.26 17.03
N THR A 585 5.45 26.39 15.92
CA THR A 585 5.67 25.64 14.68
C THR A 585 5.61 26.59 13.49
N ALA A 586 6.80 26.91 12.95
CA ALA A 586 6.95 27.93 11.92
C ALA A 586 6.01 27.73 10.73
N ASN A 587 5.05 28.64 10.60
CA ASN A 587 4.06 28.66 9.54
C ASN A 587 3.77 30.10 9.04
N PRO A 588 4.70 30.72 8.28
CA PRO A 588 4.58 32.13 7.88
C PRO A 588 3.31 32.50 7.09
N ASN A 589 2.58 31.50 6.58
CA ASN A 589 1.34 31.68 5.81
C ASN A 589 0.07 31.69 6.67
N GLN A 590 0.13 31.14 7.89
CA GLN A 590 -0.98 31.16 8.85
C GLN A 590 -2.28 30.53 8.29
N ASP A 591 -2.14 29.42 7.56
CA ASP A 591 -3.28 28.65 7.04
C ASP A 591 -4.06 27.99 8.21
N ASN A 592 -5.40 28.00 8.13
CA ASN A 592 -6.33 27.48 9.14
C ASN A 592 -7.70 27.25 8.45
N ALA A 593 -7.97 26.01 8.08
CA ALA A 593 -9.08 25.64 7.20
C ALA A 593 -10.44 25.61 7.92
N ASP A 594 -10.47 25.22 9.18
CA ASP A 594 -11.69 25.01 9.97
C ASP A 594 -12.08 26.22 10.85
N GLY A 595 -11.15 27.14 11.06
CA GLY A 595 -11.32 28.40 11.77
C GLY A 595 -11.14 28.30 13.28
N ASP A 596 -10.49 27.26 13.80
CA ASP A 596 -10.26 27.08 15.24
C ASP A 596 -9.04 27.90 15.75
N LEU A 597 -8.57 27.66 16.98
CA LEU A 597 -7.43 28.39 17.55
C LEU A 597 -6.05 27.99 16.99
N TYR A 598 -5.93 26.83 16.36
CA TYR A 598 -4.68 26.26 15.85
C TYR A 598 -4.64 26.36 14.31
N GLY A 599 -3.46 26.52 13.73
CA GLY A 599 -3.27 26.51 12.28
C GLY A 599 -3.10 25.10 11.74
N ASP A 600 -3.34 24.89 10.44
CA ASP A 600 -3.33 23.55 9.80
C ASP A 600 -2.05 22.74 10.07
N LEU A 601 -0.92 23.40 10.34
CA LEU A 601 0.37 22.76 10.60
C LEU A 601 0.59 22.29 12.05
N CYS A 602 -0.22 22.77 12.98
CA CYS A 602 -0.12 22.46 14.41
C CYS A 602 -1.46 22.00 14.99
N ASP A 603 -2.40 21.65 14.10
CA ASP A 603 -3.73 21.18 14.42
C ASP A 603 -3.82 19.67 14.16
N ASN A 604 -4.16 18.89 15.18
CA ASN A 604 -4.40 17.45 15.05
C ASN A 604 -5.79 17.10 14.49
N CYS A 605 -6.63 18.10 14.17
CA CYS A 605 -7.84 17.96 13.36
C CYS A 605 -8.02 19.12 12.36
N PRO A 606 -7.18 19.25 11.31
CA PRO A 606 -7.12 20.43 10.43
C PRO A 606 -8.42 20.88 9.75
N THR A 607 -9.43 20.01 9.69
CA THR A 607 -10.73 20.29 9.07
C THR A 607 -11.88 20.34 10.06
N THR A 608 -11.63 20.10 11.35
CA THR A 608 -12.65 19.87 12.38
C THR A 608 -12.29 20.57 13.69
N VAL A 609 -12.99 21.68 13.97
CA VAL A 609 -12.74 22.58 15.11
C VAL A 609 -12.54 21.84 16.43
N ASN A 610 -11.33 21.94 16.99
CA ASN A 610 -10.95 21.29 18.24
C ASN A 610 -9.92 22.12 19.05
N ASP A 611 -10.37 23.27 19.53
CA ASP A 611 -9.61 24.20 20.41
C ASP A 611 -8.89 23.54 21.62
N ASP A 612 -9.23 22.32 22.03
CA ASP A 612 -8.57 21.61 23.14
C ASP A 612 -7.42 20.69 22.71
N GLN A 613 -7.28 20.41 21.40
CA GLN A 613 -6.25 19.55 20.81
C GLN A 613 -6.08 18.23 21.57
N LEU A 614 -7.18 17.70 22.08
CA LEU A 614 -7.15 16.46 22.86
C LEU A 614 -6.89 15.29 21.91
N ASP A 615 -5.83 14.54 22.20
CA ASP A 615 -5.45 13.31 21.52
C ASP A 615 -5.11 12.30 22.63
N SER A 616 -6.04 11.38 22.87
CA SER A 616 -6.05 10.51 24.03
C SER A 616 -5.13 9.29 23.90
N ASP A 617 -4.73 8.90 22.69
CA ASP A 617 -3.85 7.76 22.42
C ASP A 617 -2.54 8.10 21.69
N SER A 618 -2.36 9.37 21.32
CA SER A 618 -1.14 9.96 20.76
C SER A 618 -0.77 9.44 19.37
N ASP A 619 -1.77 9.21 18.52
CA ASP A 619 -1.58 8.69 17.18
C ASP A 619 -1.46 9.77 16.09
N GLY A 620 -1.77 11.02 16.44
CA GLY A 620 -1.69 12.19 15.55
C GLY A 620 -3.05 12.76 15.13
N PHE A 621 -4.16 12.08 15.42
CA PHE A 621 -5.51 12.58 15.22
C PHE A 621 -6.12 13.00 16.56
N GLY A 622 -6.85 14.12 16.57
CA GLY A 622 -7.54 14.56 17.78
C GLY A 622 -8.83 13.76 18.02
N ASP A 623 -9.21 13.56 19.29
CA ASP A 623 -10.38 12.78 19.75
C ASP A 623 -11.70 13.07 19.00
N VAL A 624 -11.84 14.24 18.36
CA VAL A 624 -13.06 14.64 17.65
C VAL A 624 -13.06 14.29 16.16
N CYS A 625 -11.88 14.05 15.57
CA CYS A 625 -11.70 13.62 14.19
C CYS A 625 -11.10 12.22 14.09
N ASP A 626 -10.74 11.63 15.22
CA ASP A 626 -10.28 10.26 15.36
C ASP A 626 -11.48 9.28 15.43
N ASN A 627 -11.54 8.33 14.51
CA ASN A 627 -12.56 7.27 14.50
C ASN A 627 -12.26 6.14 15.51
N CYS A 628 -11.10 6.12 16.16
CA CYS A 628 -10.78 5.33 17.34
C CYS A 628 -10.07 6.11 18.47
N PRO A 629 -10.78 7.03 19.19
CA PRO A 629 -10.21 8.01 20.13
C PRO A 629 -9.38 7.51 21.32
N VAL A 630 -9.20 6.21 21.51
CA VAL A 630 -8.44 5.63 22.63
C VAL A 630 -7.57 4.45 22.20
N ILE A 631 -7.53 4.14 20.90
CA ILE A 631 -6.75 3.06 20.30
C ILE A 631 -6.06 3.63 19.06
N SER A 632 -4.76 3.90 19.20
CA SER A 632 -3.94 4.46 18.13
C SER A 632 -4.13 3.73 16.81
N ASN A 633 -4.64 4.46 15.82
CA ASN A 633 -4.89 4.01 14.46
C ASN A 633 -4.57 5.15 13.47
N PRO A 634 -3.28 5.45 13.22
CA PRO A 634 -2.87 6.58 12.38
C PRO A 634 -3.36 6.57 10.93
N ASN A 635 -3.94 5.46 10.45
CA ASN A 635 -4.52 5.36 9.11
C ASN A 635 -6.01 5.71 9.05
N GLN A 636 -6.70 5.71 10.21
CA GLN A 636 -8.13 6.02 10.31
C GLN A 636 -9.01 5.12 9.41
N ASP A 637 -8.61 3.85 9.23
CA ASP A 637 -9.37 2.85 8.46
C ASP A 637 -10.76 2.62 9.07
N ASP A 638 -11.80 2.54 8.23
CA ASP A 638 -13.23 2.44 8.57
C ASP A 638 -13.96 1.67 7.45
N PHE A 639 -13.88 0.34 7.49
CA PHE A 639 -14.26 -0.56 6.40
C PHE A 639 -15.75 -0.49 6.04
N ASP A 640 -16.63 -0.36 7.04
CA ASP A 640 -18.09 -0.27 6.82
C ASP A 640 -18.63 1.18 6.84
N SER A 641 -17.73 2.16 7.06
CA SER A 641 -18.05 3.59 7.04
C SER A 641 -19.11 4.02 8.06
N ASP A 642 -19.22 3.30 9.19
CA ASP A 642 -20.18 3.62 10.25
C ASP A 642 -19.68 4.78 11.16
N GLY A 643 -18.41 5.17 11.01
CA GLY A 643 -17.72 6.21 11.76
C GLY A 643 -16.97 5.71 12.99
N ILE A 644 -16.85 4.40 13.17
CA ILE A 644 -16.01 3.71 14.16
C ILE A 644 -14.91 3.00 13.39
N GLY A 645 -13.64 3.26 13.70
CA GLY A 645 -12.54 2.64 12.96
C GLY A 645 -12.38 1.15 13.26
N ASP A 646 -11.79 0.41 12.31
CA ASP A 646 -11.64 -1.06 12.36
C ASP A 646 -10.95 -1.56 13.64
N LEU A 647 -10.04 -0.77 14.21
CA LEU A 647 -9.29 -1.10 15.43
C LEU A 647 -10.07 -0.94 16.73
N CYS A 648 -11.27 -0.36 16.68
CA CYS A 648 -12.13 -0.15 17.85
C CYS A 648 -13.59 -0.50 17.59
N ASP A 649 -13.90 -1.01 16.40
CA ASP A 649 -15.20 -1.50 16.04
C ASP A 649 -15.44 -2.92 16.61
N ASP A 650 -16.59 -3.05 17.29
CA ASP A 650 -17.05 -4.27 17.92
C ASP A 650 -17.95 -5.09 16.96
N CYS A 651 -18.32 -4.53 15.80
CA CYS A 651 -19.07 -5.20 14.74
C CYS A 651 -18.98 -4.45 13.40
N THR A 652 -17.94 -4.76 12.64
CA THR A 652 -17.79 -4.31 11.26
C THR A 652 -18.77 -5.08 10.38
N ASP A 653 -19.80 -4.40 9.86
CA ASP A 653 -20.99 -4.95 9.19
C ASP A 653 -21.30 -4.13 7.92
N SER A 654 -20.67 -4.51 6.81
CA SER A 654 -20.71 -3.74 5.56
C SER A 654 -22.08 -3.72 4.88
N ASP A 655 -22.93 -4.72 5.13
CA ASP A 655 -24.24 -4.87 4.46
C ASP A 655 -25.46 -4.57 5.35
N ASP A 656 -25.19 -4.13 6.60
CA ASP A 656 -26.16 -3.65 7.58
C ASP A 656 -27.20 -4.73 8.00
N ASP A 657 -26.87 -6.01 7.89
CA ASP A 657 -27.79 -7.12 8.15
C ASP A 657 -27.77 -7.63 9.62
N GLY A 658 -26.77 -7.20 10.38
CA GLY A 658 -26.56 -7.48 11.79
C GLY A 658 -25.56 -8.62 12.07
N PHE A 659 -24.82 -9.08 11.07
CA PHE A 659 -23.71 -10.03 11.18
C PHE A 659 -22.42 -9.34 10.73
N GLY A 660 -21.31 -9.66 11.40
CA GLY A 660 -20.05 -8.95 11.17
C GLY A 660 -19.18 -9.65 10.15
N ASN A 661 -18.50 -8.88 9.32
CA ASN A 661 -17.56 -9.38 8.33
C ASN A 661 -16.51 -10.30 9.01
N PRO A 662 -16.25 -11.50 8.46
CA PRO A 662 -15.17 -12.36 8.92
C PRO A 662 -13.81 -11.68 8.81
N GLY A 663 -12.86 -12.06 9.66
CA GLY A 663 -11.48 -11.55 9.59
C GLY A 663 -11.18 -10.35 10.49
N PHE A 664 -12.20 -9.67 11.02
CA PHE A 664 -12.02 -8.58 11.98
C PHE A 664 -11.89 -9.13 13.42
N PRO A 665 -10.71 -9.04 14.06
CA PRO A 665 -10.42 -9.74 15.32
C PRO A 665 -11.18 -9.19 16.54
N LEU A 666 -11.78 -8.00 16.43
CA LEU A 666 -12.57 -7.35 17.48
C LEU A 666 -14.08 -7.60 17.34
N ASN A 667 -14.54 -8.15 16.21
CA ASN A 667 -15.95 -8.45 15.99
C ASN A 667 -16.52 -9.31 17.12
N THR A 668 -17.51 -8.76 17.80
CA THR A 668 -18.27 -9.39 18.88
C THR A 668 -19.65 -9.88 18.44
N CYS A 669 -20.10 -9.41 17.27
CA CYS A 669 -21.24 -9.97 16.57
C CYS A 669 -20.88 -11.34 15.96
N GLN A 670 -21.88 -12.00 15.39
CA GLN A 670 -21.65 -13.30 14.78
C GLN A 670 -21.13 -13.07 13.36
N ASP A 671 -20.13 -13.84 12.96
CA ASP A 671 -19.57 -13.82 11.61
C ASP A 671 -20.69 -13.95 10.56
N ASP A 672 -20.64 -13.08 9.57
CA ASP A 672 -21.48 -13.07 8.40
C ASP A 672 -20.96 -14.07 7.36
N ASN A 673 -21.82 -14.99 6.94
CA ASN A 673 -21.50 -15.92 5.87
C ASN A 673 -21.77 -15.35 4.45
N CYS A 674 -22.29 -14.13 4.32
CA CYS A 674 -22.31 -13.33 3.08
C CYS A 674 -22.01 -11.84 3.36
N PRO A 675 -20.74 -11.46 3.63
CA PRO A 675 -20.36 -10.15 4.16
C PRO A 675 -20.78 -8.92 3.36
N ASP A 676 -21.03 -9.09 2.05
CA ASP A 676 -21.40 -8.01 1.14
C ASP A 676 -22.87 -8.10 0.68
N ILE A 677 -23.62 -9.12 1.12
CA ILE A 677 -24.98 -9.39 0.64
C ILE A 677 -25.91 -9.71 1.81
N SER A 678 -26.70 -8.70 2.18
CA SER A 678 -27.61 -8.78 3.33
C SER A 678 -28.42 -10.07 3.33
N ASN A 679 -28.05 -10.97 4.22
CA ASN A 679 -28.64 -12.28 4.35
C ASN A 679 -29.01 -12.63 5.81
N PRO A 680 -29.89 -11.86 6.51
CA PRO A 680 -30.10 -11.97 7.97
C PRO A 680 -30.54 -13.35 8.52
N ALA A 681 -30.86 -14.28 7.63
CA ALA A 681 -31.17 -15.67 7.94
C ALA A 681 -29.93 -16.57 8.10
N GLN A 682 -28.75 -16.14 7.61
CA GLN A 682 -27.46 -16.85 7.67
C GLN A 682 -27.64 -18.33 7.29
N LEU A 683 -28.31 -18.55 6.15
CA LEU A 683 -28.56 -19.89 5.65
C LEU A 683 -27.28 -20.38 4.98
N ASP A 684 -26.88 -21.60 5.30
CA ASP A 684 -25.72 -22.30 4.78
C ASP A 684 -26.13 -23.78 4.76
N ALA A 685 -26.47 -24.27 3.57
CA ALA A 685 -27.12 -25.56 3.41
C ALA A 685 -26.15 -26.76 3.43
N ASP A 686 -24.90 -26.59 3.05
CA ASP A 686 -23.87 -27.63 2.97
C ASP A 686 -22.76 -27.52 4.03
N LEU A 687 -22.74 -26.42 4.78
CA LEU A 687 -21.91 -26.15 5.96
C LEU A 687 -20.42 -25.89 5.65
N ASP A 688 -20.16 -25.22 4.54
CA ASP A 688 -18.83 -24.82 4.09
C ASP A 688 -18.37 -23.47 4.67
N GLY A 689 -19.31 -22.64 5.13
CA GLY A 689 -19.07 -21.31 5.67
C GLY A 689 -19.50 -20.16 4.76
N PHE A 690 -19.91 -20.41 3.52
CA PHE A 690 -20.52 -19.44 2.62
C PHE A 690 -22.05 -19.53 2.73
N GLY A 691 -22.73 -18.39 2.67
CA GLY A 691 -24.18 -18.36 2.78
C GLY A 691 -24.87 -18.65 1.44
N ASP A 692 -26.04 -19.29 1.48
CA ASP A 692 -26.85 -19.67 0.32
C ASP A 692 -27.11 -18.52 -0.70
N LEU A 693 -26.96 -17.26 -0.27
CA LEU A 693 -27.17 -16.07 -1.11
C LEU A 693 -25.93 -15.61 -1.89
N CYS A 694 -24.73 -15.89 -1.38
CA CYS A 694 -23.43 -15.53 -1.98
C CYS A 694 -22.63 -16.76 -2.41
N ASP A 695 -23.10 -17.96 -2.08
CA ASP A 695 -22.50 -19.22 -2.52
C ASP A 695 -23.01 -19.59 -3.93
N ILE A 696 -22.06 -19.77 -4.86
CA ILE A 696 -22.28 -20.24 -6.23
C ILE A 696 -22.77 -21.70 -6.22
N CYS A 697 -22.33 -22.46 -5.23
CA CYS A 697 -22.56 -23.89 -5.04
C CYS A 697 -23.26 -24.21 -3.72
N PRO A 698 -24.47 -23.67 -3.47
CA PRO A 698 -25.16 -23.64 -2.17
C PRO A 698 -25.69 -25.00 -1.69
N ASN A 699 -25.23 -26.10 -2.26
CA ASN A 699 -25.54 -27.46 -1.78
C ASN A 699 -24.33 -28.41 -1.91
N ASP A 700 -23.14 -27.88 -2.19
CA ASP A 700 -21.92 -28.61 -2.41
C ASP A 700 -20.74 -27.93 -1.70
N ALA A 701 -20.41 -28.42 -0.50
CA ALA A 701 -19.36 -27.84 0.33
C ALA A 701 -17.93 -27.93 -0.23
N ASP A 702 -17.72 -28.66 -1.32
CA ASP A 702 -16.43 -28.65 -2.03
C ASP A 702 -16.31 -27.41 -2.94
N ASN A 703 -17.41 -26.68 -3.21
CA ASN A 703 -17.51 -25.48 -4.03
C ASN A 703 -16.89 -25.60 -5.44
N ASP A 704 -16.86 -24.47 -6.14
CA ASP A 704 -16.17 -24.28 -7.42
C ASP A 704 -14.68 -24.00 -7.15
N ILE A 705 -13.92 -25.08 -6.90
CA ILE A 705 -12.52 -25.01 -6.42
C ILE A 705 -11.60 -24.26 -7.40
N ASP A 706 -11.85 -24.37 -8.70
CA ASP A 706 -11.02 -23.79 -9.75
C ASP A 706 -11.65 -22.57 -10.44
N GLY A 707 -12.81 -22.11 -9.96
CA GLY A 707 -13.48 -20.88 -10.39
C GLY A 707 -14.05 -20.93 -11.81
N ASP A 708 -14.35 -22.12 -12.32
CA ASP A 708 -14.81 -22.32 -13.69
C ASP A 708 -16.34 -22.17 -13.89
N GLY A 709 -17.06 -21.98 -12.78
CA GLY A 709 -18.50 -21.85 -12.69
C GLY A 709 -19.25 -23.16 -12.52
N VAL A 710 -18.55 -24.28 -12.27
CA VAL A 710 -19.12 -25.63 -12.10
C VAL A 710 -18.80 -26.17 -10.71
N CYS A 711 -19.83 -26.53 -9.94
CA CYS A 711 -19.62 -27.08 -8.61
C CYS A 711 -18.86 -28.41 -8.64
N GLY A 712 -17.93 -28.60 -7.70
CA GLY A 712 -17.04 -29.76 -7.64
C GLY A 712 -17.73 -31.12 -7.65
N ASP A 713 -18.98 -31.23 -7.19
CA ASP A 713 -19.77 -32.47 -7.24
C ASP A 713 -20.20 -32.88 -8.65
N VAL A 714 -20.22 -31.94 -9.60
CA VAL A 714 -20.58 -32.14 -11.01
C VAL A 714 -19.44 -31.82 -11.98
N ASP A 715 -18.35 -31.25 -11.49
CA ASP A 715 -17.15 -30.95 -12.25
C ASP A 715 -16.34 -32.23 -12.59
N ASN A 716 -16.02 -32.41 -13.87
CA ASN A 716 -15.19 -33.51 -14.35
C ASN A 716 -13.68 -33.19 -14.36
N CYS A 717 -13.29 -31.97 -14.01
CA CYS A 717 -11.95 -31.56 -13.60
C CYS A 717 -11.97 -30.61 -12.39
N PRO A 718 -12.33 -31.09 -11.17
CA PRO A 718 -12.56 -30.26 -9.97
C PRO A 718 -11.44 -29.35 -9.44
N VAL A 719 -10.31 -29.27 -10.13
CA VAL A 719 -9.15 -28.47 -9.74
C VAL A 719 -8.44 -27.87 -10.96
N ASP A 720 -8.96 -28.08 -12.17
CA ASP A 720 -8.33 -27.66 -13.43
C ASP A 720 -9.40 -26.99 -14.31
N PHE A 721 -9.43 -25.63 -14.28
CA PHE A 721 -10.45 -24.79 -14.91
C PHE A 721 -10.91 -25.31 -16.28
N ASN A 722 -12.15 -25.76 -16.38
CA ASN A 722 -12.71 -26.28 -17.64
C ASN A 722 -14.23 -26.06 -17.77
N PRO A 723 -14.72 -24.81 -17.91
CA PRO A 723 -16.16 -24.49 -17.87
C PRO A 723 -17.01 -25.24 -18.91
N GLY A 724 -16.36 -25.67 -20.00
CA GLY A 724 -16.96 -26.45 -21.08
C GLY A 724 -17.22 -27.92 -20.74
N GLN A 725 -16.65 -28.42 -19.64
CA GLN A 725 -16.78 -29.78 -19.12
C GLN A 725 -16.56 -30.83 -20.22
N GLU A 726 -15.66 -30.55 -21.17
CA GLU A 726 -15.48 -31.41 -22.33
C GLU A 726 -14.79 -32.72 -21.95
N ASP A 727 -15.43 -33.83 -22.26
CA ASP A 727 -14.95 -35.19 -22.01
C ASP A 727 -15.07 -35.98 -23.34
N ALA A 728 -13.95 -36.05 -24.07
CA ALA A 728 -13.91 -36.59 -25.43
C ALA A 728 -14.07 -38.12 -25.45
N ASP A 729 -13.60 -38.82 -24.42
CA ASP A 729 -13.58 -40.27 -24.35
C ASP A 729 -14.71 -40.87 -23.46
N ASN A 730 -15.44 -39.99 -22.76
CA ASN A 730 -16.60 -40.22 -21.91
C ASN A 730 -16.31 -41.10 -20.68
N ASP A 731 -15.12 -40.98 -20.10
CA ASP A 731 -14.73 -41.73 -18.91
C ASP A 731 -15.10 -41.03 -17.58
N GLY A 732 -15.55 -39.76 -17.65
CA GLY A 732 -15.94 -38.94 -16.51
C GLY A 732 -14.84 -38.04 -15.98
N ILE A 733 -13.68 -37.97 -16.65
CA ILE A 733 -12.59 -37.02 -16.42
C ILE A 733 -12.57 -36.05 -17.63
N GLY A 734 -12.47 -34.75 -17.37
CA GLY A 734 -12.44 -33.75 -18.45
C GLY A 734 -11.10 -33.78 -19.20
N ASN A 735 -11.12 -33.37 -20.47
CA ASN A 735 -9.95 -33.42 -21.36
C ASN A 735 -8.72 -32.67 -20.83
N VAL A 736 -8.93 -31.68 -19.94
CA VAL A 736 -7.88 -30.81 -19.39
C VAL A 736 -7.10 -31.53 -18.30
N CYS A 737 -7.78 -32.27 -17.43
CA CYS A 737 -7.21 -33.04 -16.32
C CYS A 737 -6.98 -34.53 -16.66
N ASP A 738 -7.37 -34.95 -17.87
CA ASP A 738 -7.12 -36.29 -18.41
C ASP A 738 -5.67 -36.41 -18.96
N GLY A 739 -4.76 -36.92 -18.11
CA GLY A 739 -3.34 -37.04 -18.44
C GLY A 739 -3.00 -38.12 -19.50
N CYS A 740 -2.05 -37.79 -20.40
CA CYS A 740 -1.31 -38.62 -21.38
C CYS A 740 -1.81 -40.05 -21.76
N CYS A 741 -2.04 -40.26 -23.08
CA CYS A 741 -2.47 -41.46 -23.83
C CYS A 741 -3.93 -41.41 -24.30
N VAL A 742 -4.24 -40.43 -25.17
CA VAL A 742 -5.56 -40.31 -25.83
C VAL A 742 -5.63 -41.33 -26.98
N GLY A 743 -6.51 -42.33 -26.87
CA GLY A 743 -6.80 -43.27 -27.97
C GLY A 743 -5.90 -44.51 -28.07
N ILE A 744 -4.88 -44.51 -28.94
CA ILE A 744 -4.07 -45.70 -29.26
C ILE A 744 -2.56 -45.46 -29.04
N ARG A 745 -1.86 -46.48 -28.52
CA ARG A 745 -0.41 -46.37 -28.29
C ARG A 745 0.35 -46.21 -29.60
N GLY A 746 1.22 -45.19 -29.70
CA GLY A 746 2.20 -45.09 -30.78
C GLY A 746 2.42 -43.69 -31.38
N ASN A 747 1.73 -42.66 -30.90
CA ASN A 747 2.00 -41.25 -31.23
C ASN A 747 3.17 -40.70 -30.38
N VAL A 748 4.32 -41.34 -30.50
CA VAL A 748 5.45 -41.18 -29.57
C VAL A 748 6.07 -39.77 -29.64
N ASN A 749 5.91 -39.04 -30.74
CA ASN A 749 6.41 -37.67 -30.83
C ASN A 749 5.41 -36.63 -30.27
N GLY A 750 4.20 -37.04 -29.86
CA GLY A 750 3.18 -36.20 -29.21
C GLY A 750 2.65 -35.09 -30.12
N ASP A 751 2.59 -35.31 -31.44
CA ASP A 751 2.00 -34.32 -32.34
C ASP A 751 0.46 -34.38 -32.32
N ILE A 752 -0.16 -33.23 -32.61
CA ILE A 752 -1.60 -32.99 -32.36
C ILE A 752 -2.51 -33.76 -33.31
N ASP A 753 -1.94 -34.35 -34.38
CA ASP A 753 -2.73 -35.03 -35.41
C ASP A 753 -3.05 -36.49 -35.07
N GLU A 754 -2.51 -37.00 -33.94
CA GLU A 754 -2.75 -38.34 -33.36
C GLU A 754 -2.51 -39.50 -34.34
N ASP A 755 -1.82 -39.23 -35.45
CA ASP A 755 -1.63 -40.17 -36.55
C ASP A 755 -0.31 -40.92 -36.39
N ILE A 756 -0.38 -42.21 -36.02
CA ILE A 756 0.80 -43.07 -35.96
C ILE A 756 1.49 -43.15 -37.33
N ASN A 757 2.64 -42.49 -37.46
CA ASN A 757 3.36 -42.34 -38.71
C ASN A 757 4.88 -42.56 -38.57
N ILE A 758 5.63 -42.30 -39.65
CA ILE A 758 7.06 -42.61 -39.66
C ILE A 758 7.88 -41.67 -38.75
N ALA A 759 7.35 -40.50 -38.41
CA ALA A 759 7.96 -39.56 -37.47
C ALA A 759 8.06 -40.17 -36.07
N ASP A 760 7.02 -40.88 -35.62
CA ASP A 760 7.01 -41.62 -34.36
C ASP A 760 8.11 -42.67 -34.31
N LEU A 761 8.22 -43.47 -35.36
CA LEU A 761 9.26 -44.48 -35.46
C LEU A 761 10.66 -43.85 -35.45
N VAL A 762 10.83 -42.69 -36.07
CA VAL A 762 12.11 -41.95 -36.05
C VAL A 762 12.42 -41.47 -34.64
N TRP A 763 11.45 -40.87 -33.95
CA TRP A 763 11.59 -40.43 -32.56
C TRP A 763 11.95 -41.59 -31.63
N MET A 764 11.26 -42.73 -31.78
CA MET A 764 11.54 -43.92 -30.98
C MET A 764 12.98 -44.42 -31.16
N VAL A 765 13.47 -44.43 -32.40
CA VAL A 765 14.84 -44.85 -32.72
C VAL A 765 15.86 -43.83 -32.21
N GLU A 766 15.56 -42.54 -32.31
CA GLU A 766 16.46 -41.48 -31.84
C GLU A 766 16.60 -41.52 -30.31
N TYR A 767 15.50 -41.60 -29.57
CA TYR A 767 15.50 -41.77 -28.11
C TYR A 767 16.25 -43.05 -27.70
N SER A 768 15.91 -44.21 -28.28
CA SER A 768 16.48 -45.49 -27.85
C SER A 768 17.95 -45.72 -28.21
N PHE A 769 18.45 -45.12 -29.30
CA PHE A 769 19.77 -45.47 -29.85
C PHE A 769 20.67 -44.29 -30.21
N ALA A 770 20.12 -43.08 -30.37
CA ALA A 770 20.87 -41.91 -30.81
C ALA A 770 21.01 -40.83 -29.73
N GLY A 771 20.40 -41.00 -28.55
CA GLY A 771 20.40 -40.02 -27.46
C GLY A 771 19.49 -38.82 -27.75
N GLY A 772 18.40 -39.03 -28.49
CA GLY A 772 17.34 -38.05 -28.69
C GLY A 772 16.55 -37.78 -27.39
N PRO A 773 15.70 -36.73 -27.39
CA PRO A 773 14.88 -36.37 -26.23
C PRO A 773 13.89 -37.49 -25.87
N GLU A 774 13.55 -37.55 -24.58
CA GLU A 774 12.51 -38.44 -24.07
C GLU A 774 11.16 -38.11 -24.72
N PRO A 775 10.36 -39.11 -25.13
CA PRO A 775 8.99 -38.89 -25.60
C PRO A 775 8.16 -38.11 -24.59
N PRO A 776 7.28 -37.19 -25.03
CA PRO A 776 6.35 -36.50 -24.13
C PRO A 776 5.50 -37.48 -23.30
N CYS A 777 5.11 -38.60 -23.90
CA CYS A 777 4.36 -39.66 -23.26
C CYS A 777 5.09 -41.01 -23.40
N LEU A 778 5.65 -41.52 -22.30
CA LEU A 778 6.37 -42.80 -22.29
C LEU A 778 5.44 -44.02 -22.45
N THR A 779 4.19 -43.93 -22.00
CA THR A 779 3.22 -45.05 -22.09
C THR A 779 2.80 -45.34 -23.53
N GLU A 780 2.78 -44.33 -24.40
CA GLU A 780 2.56 -44.50 -25.84
C GLU A 780 3.73 -45.18 -26.56
N PHE A 781 4.93 -45.17 -25.96
CA PHE A 781 6.09 -45.91 -26.48
C PHE A 781 5.93 -47.43 -26.34
N ASP A 782 5.15 -47.91 -25.37
CA ASP A 782 4.94 -49.34 -25.10
C ASP A 782 3.87 -49.95 -26.03
N LEU A 783 4.18 -50.02 -27.34
CA LEU A 783 3.26 -50.53 -28.36
C LEU A 783 2.87 -52.01 -28.15
N ASN A 784 3.72 -52.77 -27.46
CA ASN A 784 3.50 -54.19 -27.26
C ASN A 784 2.79 -54.52 -25.93
N ALA A 785 2.60 -53.52 -25.08
CA ALA A 785 1.90 -53.59 -23.79
C ALA A 785 2.52 -54.56 -22.79
N ASP A 786 3.85 -54.57 -22.73
CA ASP A 786 4.60 -55.34 -21.73
C ASP A 786 5.23 -54.49 -20.64
N GLU A 787 4.88 -53.19 -20.57
CA GLU A 787 5.37 -52.18 -19.61
C GLU A 787 6.89 -51.96 -19.70
N LEU A 788 7.52 -52.34 -20.83
CA LEU A 788 8.95 -52.21 -21.03
C LEU A 788 9.25 -51.46 -22.32
N TYR A 789 9.63 -50.19 -22.22
CA TYR A 789 9.98 -49.34 -23.37
C TYR A 789 11.32 -49.77 -23.98
N ASN A 790 11.30 -50.63 -25.00
CA ASN A 790 12.53 -51.22 -25.52
C ASN A 790 12.50 -51.51 -27.02
N ILE A 791 13.55 -52.18 -27.51
CA ILE A 791 13.68 -52.50 -28.94
C ILE A 791 12.51 -53.36 -29.47
N ALA A 792 11.80 -54.08 -28.60
CA ALA A 792 10.60 -54.84 -28.96
C ALA A 792 9.49 -53.93 -29.51
N ASP A 793 9.31 -52.74 -28.95
CA ASP A 793 8.30 -51.76 -29.37
C ASP A 793 8.66 -51.11 -30.70
N ILE A 794 9.93 -50.78 -30.89
CA ILE A 794 10.44 -50.30 -32.18
C ILE A 794 10.25 -51.37 -33.27
N VAL A 795 10.52 -52.64 -32.92
CA VAL A 795 10.29 -53.77 -33.83
C VAL A 795 8.79 -53.94 -34.11
N TYR A 796 7.92 -53.68 -33.13
CA TYR A 796 6.46 -53.66 -33.32
C TYR A 796 6.07 -52.60 -34.35
N MET A 797 6.51 -51.36 -34.14
CA MET A 797 6.23 -50.21 -35.00
C MET A 797 6.73 -50.42 -36.44
N VAL A 798 7.94 -50.97 -36.61
CA VAL A 798 8.49 -51.35 -37.94
C VAL A 798 7.64 -52.42 -38.62
N ASN A 799 7.15 -53.41 -37.86
CA ASN A 799 6.31 -54.47 -38.42
C ASN A 799 4.93 -53.94 -38.81
N TYR A 800 4.37 -53.01 -38.03
CA TYR A 800 3.12 -52.32 -38.32
C TYR A 800 3.21 -51.57 -39.66
N PHE A 801 4.19 -50.68 -39.83
CA PHE A 801 4.31 -49.88 -41.07
C PHE A 801 4.71 -50.67 -42.31
N PHE A 802 5.65 -51.62 -42.20
CA PHE A 802 6.31 -52.18 -43.38
C PHE A 802 5.90 -53.61 -43.71
N PHE A 803 5.28 -54.32 -42.77
CA PHE A 803 5.01 -55.75 -42.91
C PHE A 803 3.56 -56.14 -42.62
N GLY A 804 2.68 -55.17 -42.32
CA GLY A 804 1.24 -55.37 -42.15
C GLY A 804 0.88 -56.13 -40.88
N ALA A 805 1.56 -55.81 -39.78
CA ALA A 805 1.19 -56.30 -38.44
C ALA A 805 -0.15 -55.70 -37.95
N ALA A 806 -0.62 -56.17 -36.79
CA ALA A 806 -1.82 -55.64 -36.16
C ALA A 806 -1.62 -54.19 -35.72
N GLU A 807 -2.71 -53.42 -35.68
CA GLU A 807 -2.71 -52.07 -35.08
C GLU A 807 -2.34 -52.16 -33.59
N PRO A 808 -1.63 -51.14 -33.06
CA PRO A 808 -1.29 -51.06 -31.64
C PRO A 808 -2.52 -51.15 -30.74
N LEU A 809 -2.31 -51.56 -29.49
CA LEU A 809 -3.39 -51.66 -28.52
C LEU A 809 -3.87 -50.27 -28.10
N PRO A 810 -5.18 -50.11 -27.81
CA PRO A 810 -5.70 -48.90 -27.19
C PRO A 810 -5.10 -48.68 -25.80
N CYS A 811 -5.04 -47.43 -25.37
CA CYS A 811 -4.64 -47.04 -24.02
C CYS A 811 -5.67 -47.59 -23.02
N PHE A 812 -5.24 -48.52 -22.15
CA PHE A 812 -5.96 -49.02 -20.97
C PHE A 812 -4.95 -49.54 -19.94
#